data_AF-A0A7L8AD00-F1
#
_entry.id   AF-A0A7L8AD00-F1
#
_cell.length_a   1.000
_cell.length_b   1.000
_cell.length_c   1.000
_cell.angle_alpha   90.00
_cell.angle_beta   90.00
_cell.angle_gamma   90.00
#
_symmetry.space_group_name_H-M   'P 1'
#
loop_
_entity.id
_entity.type
_entity.pdbx_description
1 polymer ?
#
loop_
_entity_poly.entity_id
_entity_poly.type
_entity_poly.pdbx_seq_one_letter_code
_entity_poly.pdbx_strand_id
1 'polypeptide(L)'
;MKKIVFHYCTLIFCILLAFSSGYSQSYKVLSKEEKQNFALQSQVIFKVAALNKASIDTLLESKQDFAIEYVAKSDLNLIEYFLKKKKKVTVVTSENAKNLLDKFPTVLQINSSEIDSLNLQNLSVVDSTKTLFKELKELTSINFINNKKITDSIVFRIWERSGKVPNFIYADSNSIAKTTKLVSFLNSTEKIFGVVKTKEKLLKNVSFKNFPNRKANGYFSFPFRFDNKSPILIPYKAGYYFSPDIIYANLENRGNQKEFIGFPLDLNFGLTDSFEFKKKVLNRIRNNNEDIISKQVQIVNDSVHGKVGFFNKRAYIDAGIESRSSLKSSFTITAWIKPTKLGNANSILGKGKHFVLKVHSGYLTFTMAGIKDYFSFSSPIPINKWTHVSLVYSEVHNELYFYINGKKTDTVSLISNYITSDHNLYIGNNLWEEFFIGYLGAINIWERELNSSEIFSQYNNPNLGKGKINLKLYLGIGFLVLVSLIILYLFKRANRKSKFSSTLNTPNKPLNTLLDTYIVKLYCFGSLQIINEENIDIAQKLSPKLKQLFLIIFLESVKDGIGISTKKLTEILWPGMDPKSAKNTRGTNIQNLRSLLSTCSQIKLLFINKHWFLDISDNCFCDYDIANSYIELFASEQYNVKLLEEKLPILLSLLKRGRLFTNTSATWLDPHIEKFSFKITKECFHYIDSLSIEKHADMLLEAIEIIHFYDDLNEKALQLKLKILIHQGKLSLARLLYDNFSKLYKNIYKENYPITFEKSIS
;
A
#
# COMPACT_ATOMS: atom_id res chain seq x y z
N MET A 1 -0.53 -59.57 -22.99
CA MET A 1 -0.54 -58.37 -22.11
C MET A 1 -0.26 -57.05 -22.82
N LYS A 2 0.78 -56.90 -23.66
CA LYS A 2 1.06 -55.61 -24.36
C LYS A 2 -0.03 -55.12 -25.35
N LYS A 3 -0.76 -56.02 -26.02
CA LYS A 3 -1.88 -55.63 -26.93
C LYS A 3 -3.15 -55.16 -26.19
N ILE A 4 -3.38 -55.63 -24.96
CA ILE A 4 -4.56 -55.24 -24.17
C ILE A 4 -4.36 -53.85 -23.56
N VAL A 5 -3.15 -53.54 -23.11
CA VAL A 5 -2.80 -52.20 -22.58
C VAL A 5 -2.85 -51.15 -23.69
N PHE A 6 -2.38 -51.46 -24.90
CA PHE A 6 -2.48 -50.53 -26.03
C PHE A 6 -3.95 -50.27 -26.42
N HIS A 7 -4.79 -51.31 -26.44
CA HIS A 7 -6.22 -51.16 -26.75
C HIS A 7 -6.97 -50.37 -25.66
N TYR A 8 -6.66 -50.57 -24.38
CA TYR A 8 -7.22 -49.78 -23.28
C TYR A 8 -6.72 -48.32 -23.30
N CYS A 9 -5.45 -48.08 -23.62
CA CYS A 9 -4.93 -46.72 -23.77
C CYS A 9 -5.53 -46.00 -24.97
N THR A 10 -5.76 -46.67 -26.11
CA THR A 10 -6.47 -46.06 -27.25
C THR A 10 -7.95 -45.90 -26.96
N LEU A 11 -8.59 -46.79 -26.21
CA LEU A 11 -10.00 -46.63 -25.80
C LEU A 11 -10.13 -45.45 -24.82
N ILE A 12 -9.22 -45.31 -23.85
CA ILE A 12 -9.20 -44.18 -22.90
C ILE A 12 -8.85 -42.87 -23.62
N PHE A 13 -7.96 -42.89 -24.60
CA PHE A 13 -7.62 -41.71 -25.43
C PHE A 13 -8.77 -41.34 -26.38
N CYS A 14 -9.50 -42.31 -26.94
CA CYS A 14 -10.71 -42.08 -27.72
C CYS A 14 -11.91 -41.65 -26.84
N ILE A 15 -12.01 -42.12 -25.60
CA ILE A 15 -13.00 -41.65 -24.62
C ILE A 15 -12.66 -40.21 -24.18
N LEU A 16 -11.38 -39.87 -23.99
CA LEU A 16 -10.93 -38.49 -23.72
C LEU A 16 -11.12 -37.54 -24.92
N LEU A 17 -11.04 -38.04 -26.16
CA LEU A 17 -11.37 -37.26 -27.36
C LEU A 17 -12.90 -37.18 -27.63
N ALA A 18 -13.67 -38.16 -27.17
CA ALA A 18 -15.13 -38.19 -27.28
C ALA A 18 -15.84 -37.35 -26.20
N PHE A 19 -15.17 -36.95 -25.12
CA PHE A 19 -15.68 -35.98 -24.13
C PHE A 19 -15.45 -34.51 -24.53
N SER A 20 -15.45 -34.21 -25.83
CA SER A 20 -15.61 -32.86 -26.36
C SER A 20 -17.07 -32.53 -26.72
N SER A 21 -18.02 -33.34 -26.27
CA SER A 21 -19.45 -33.01 -26.29
C SER A 21 -19.73 -31.95 -25.21
N GLY A 22 -19.98 -30.73 -25.67
CA GLY A 22 -20.26 -29.56 -24.82
C GLY A 22 -21.34 -29.85 -23.78
N TYR A 23 -20.97 -29.74 -22.51
CA TYR A 23 -21.88 -29.56 -21.41
C TYR A 23 -22.33 -28.10 -21.36
N SER A 24 -23.59 -27.88 -20.99
CA SER A 24 -24.15 -26.55 -20.84
C SER A 24 -23.41 -25.79 -19.76
N GLN A 25 -22.87 -24.61 -20.08
CA GLN A 25 -22.02 -23.84 -19.17
C GLN A 25 -22.78 -22.60 -18.71
N SER A 26 -23.06 -22.54 -17.42
CA SER A 26 -23.37 -21.26 -16.77
C SER A 26 -22.11 -20.41 -16.76
N TYR A 27 -22.24 -19.11 -17.02
CA TYR A 27 -21.11 -18.17 -16.97
C TYR A 27 -20.31 -18.29 -15.67
N LYS A 28 -20.95 -18.58 -14.53
CA LYS A 28 -20.28 -18.77 -13.23
C LYS A 28 -19.26 -19.92 -13.23
N VAL A 29 -19.50 -20.95 -14.03
CA VAL A 29 -18.73 -22.20 -14.05
C VAL A 29 -17.56 -22.12 -15.05
N LEU A 30 -17.55 -21.12 -15.93
CA LEU A 30 -16.44 -20.88 -16.85
C LEU A 30 -15.12 -20.71 -16.11
N SER A 31 -14.05 -21.19 -16.74
CA SER A 31 -12.69 -20.95 -16.28
C SER A 31 -12.38 -19.44 -16.26
N LYS A 32 -11.34 -19.06 -15.51
CA LYS A 32 -10.94 -17.65 -15.40
C LYS A 32 -10.56 -17.05 -16.76
N GLU A 33 -9.90 -17.83 -17.61
CA GLU A 33 -9.49 -17.39 -18.95
C GLU A 33 -10.69 -17.21 -19.89
N GLU A 34 -11.66 -18.11 -19.84
CA GLU A 34 -12.91 -17.96 -20.62
C GLU A 34 -13.72 -16.74 -20.17
N LYS A 35 -13.88 -16.52 -18.86
CA LYS A 35 -14.56 -15.33 -18.32
C LYS A 35 -13.88 -14.05 -18.76
N GLN A 36 -12.55 -14.02 -18.71
CA GLN A 36 -11.77 -12.87 -19.12
C GLN A 36 -11.92 -12.61 -20.62
N ASN A 37 -11.78 -13.63 -21.47
CA ASN A 37 -11.98 -13.50 -22.91
C ASN A 37 -13.38 -12.97 -23.24
N PHE A 38 -14.40 -13.48 -22.54
CA PHE A 38 -15.77 -13.02 -22.70
C PHE A 38 -15.96 -11.56 -22.22
N ALA A 39 -15.45 -11.22 -21.04
CA ALA A 39 -15.56 -9.87 -20.46
C ALA A 39 -14.84 -8.79 -21.31
N LEU A 40 -13.91 -9.20 -22.16
CA LEU A 40 -13.19 -8.32 -23.08
C LEU A 40 -13.87 -8.17 -24.44
N GLN A 41 -14.97 -8.87 -24.71
CA GLN A 41 -15.68 -8.81 -25.99
C GLN A 41 -17.08 -8.20 -25.85
N SER A 42 -17.52 -7.56 -26.93
CA SER A 42 -18.86 -7.03 -27.14
C SER A 42 -19.65 -7.95 -28.06
N GLN A 43 -20.95 -8.05 -27.81
CA GLN A 43 -21.92 -8.81 -28.60
C GLN A 43 -23.16 -7.94 -28.83
N VAL A 44 -23.79 -8.11 -30.00
CA VAL A 44 -25.13 -7.57 -30.23
C VAL A 44 -26.12 -8.40 -29.42
N ILE A 45 -27.01 -7.77 -28.65
CA ILE A 45 -28.11 -8.47 -27.97
C ILE A 45 -29.45 -8.01 -28.52
N PHE A 46 -30.40 -8.93 -28.66
CA PHE A 46 -31.74 -8.63 -29.17
C PHE A 46 -32.80 -9.55 -28.58
N LYS A 47 -34.05 -9.10 -28.65
CA LYS A 47 -35.24 -9.92 -28.38
C LYS A 47 -35.70 -10.59 -29.66
N VAL A 48 -36.03 -11.88 -29.60
CA VAL A 48 -36.43 -12.68 -30.77
C VAL A 48 -37.65 -12.09 -31.49
N ALA A 49 -38.66 -11.66 -30.73
CA ALA A 49 -39.87 -11.05 -31.29
C ALA A 49 -39.62 -9.74 -32.08
N ALA A 50 -38.44 -9.13 -31.94
CA ALA A 50 -38.11 -7.86 -32.56
C ALA A 50 -37.34 -7.99 -33.90
N LEU A 51 -37.12 -9.22 -34.40
CA LEU A 51 -36.32 -9.48 -35.60
C LEU A 51 -37.16 -9.80 -36.85
N ASN A 52 -36.82 -9.14 -37.96
CA ASN A 52 -37.25 -9.51 -39.31
C ASN A 52 -36.22 -10.44 -39.99
N LYS A 53 -36.60 -11.01 -41.13
CA LYS A 53 -35.74 -11.95 -41.89
C LYS A 53 -34.38 -11.34 -42.28
N ALA A 54 -34.38 -10.11 -42.80
CA ALA A 54 -33.15 -9.41 -43.19
C ALA A 54 -32.17 -9.23 -42.02
N SER A 55 -32.69 -9.02 -40.80
CA SER A 55 -31.87 -8.90 -39.59
C SER A 55 -31.22 -10.23 -39.20
N ILE A 56 -31.95 -11.34 -39.38
CA ILE A 56 -31.42 -12.69 -39.14
C ILE A 56 -30.27 -12.99 -40.11
N ASP A 57 -30.46 -12.69 -41.39
CA ASP A 57 -29.42 -12.90 -42.42
C ASP A 57 -28.16 -12.07 -42.08
N THR A 58 -28.34 -10.80 -41.71
CA THR A 58 -27.23 -9.92 -41.28
C THR A 58 -26.43 -10.49 -40.10
N LEU A 59 -27.11 -11.08 -39.11
CA LEU A 59 -26.46 -11.69 -37.94
C LEU A 59 -25.70 -12.97 -38.29
N LEU A 60 -26.23 -13.77 -39.22
CA LEU A 60 -25.61 -15.01 -39.67
C LEU A 60 -24.38 -14.76 -40.54
N GLU A 61 -24.43 -13.74 -41.40
CA GLU A 61 -23.30 -13.31 -42.24
C GLU A 61 -22.19 -12.64 -41.43
N SER A 62 -22.53 -12.02 -40.29
CA SER A 62 -21.57 -11.39 -39.40
C SER A 62 -20.60 -12.42 -38.80
N LYS A 63 -19.30 -12.11 -38.83
CA LYS A 63 -18.28 -12.89 -38.11
C LYS A 63 -18.35 -12.74 -36.58
N GLN A 64 -19.04 -11.72 -36.08
CA GLN A 64 -19.16 -11.45 -34.64
C GLN A 64 -20.14 -12.42 -33.97
N ASP A 65 -19.91 -12.69 -32.69
CA ASP A 65 -20.86 -13.42 -31.85
C ASP A 65 -22.01 -12.48 -31.41
N PHE A 66 -23.17 -13.06 -31.14
CA PHE A 66 -24.36 -12.35 -30.69
C PHE A 66 -25.00 -13.07 -29.52
N ALA A 67 -25.81 -12.32 -28.78
CA ALA A 67 -26.57 -12.79 -27.64
C ALA A 67 -28.07 -12.65 -27.89
N ILE A 68 -28.84 -13.56 -27.31
CA ILE A 68 -30.29 -13.55 -27.37
C ILE A 68 -30.82 -13.29 -25.96
N GLU A 69 -31.66 -12.27 -25.80
CA GLU A 69 -32.43 -12.10 -24.57
C GLU A 69 -33.65 -13.05 -24.64
N TYR A 70 -33.65 -14.06 -23.79
CA TYR A 70 -34.72 -15.05 -23.73
C TYR A 70 -35.90 -14.51 -22.93
N VAL A 71 -37.07 -14.41 -23.57
CA VAL A 71 -38.28 -13.87 -22.95
C VAL A 71 -39.36 -14.94 -22.83
N ALA A 72 -39.51 -15.80 -23.84
CA ALA A 72 -40.60 -16.78 -23.88
C ALA A 72 -40.23 -18.09 -24.58
N LYS A 73 -41.04 -19.15 -24.38
CA LYS A 73 -40.86 -20.45 -25.05
C LYS A 73 -40.86 -20.36 -26.58
N SER A 74 -41.52 -19.37 -27.16
CA SER A 74 -41.51 -19.10 -28.61
C SER A 74 -40.11 -18.88 -29.17
N ASP A 75 -39.17 -18.43 -28.33
CA ASP A 75 -37.80 -18.09 -28.73
C ASP A 75 -36.95 -19.34 -29.00
N LEU A 76 -37.36 -20.51 -28.48
CA LEU A 76 -36.59 -21.76 -28.55
C LEU A 76 -36.36 -22.23 -30.00
N ASN A 77 -37.33 -22.06 -30.88
CA ASN A 77 -37.21 -22.48 -32.28
C ASN A 77 -36.14 -21.67 -33.01
N LEU A 78 -36.04 -20.37 -32.72
CA LEU A 78 -35.05 -19.51 -33.34
C LEU A 78 -33.66 -19.73 -32.74
N ILE A 79 -33.56 -19.98 -31.44
CA ILE A 79 -32.30 -20.39 -30.78
C ILE A 79 -31.77 -21.67 -31.42
N GLU A 80 -32.61 -22.68 -31.63
CA GLU A 80 -32.23 -23.93 -32.30
C GLU A 80 -31.76 -23.68 -33.74
N TYR A 81 -32.46 -22.81 -34.46
CA TYR A 81 -32.06 -22.40 -35.82
C TYR A 81 -30.67 -21.76 -35.85
N PHE A 82 -30.37 -20.86 -34.90
CA PHE A 82 -29.05 -20.25 -34.79
C PHE A 82 -27.97 -21.26 -34.41
N LEU A 83 -28.24 -22.18 -33.48
CA LEU A 83 -27.29 -23.23 -33.08
C LEU A 83 -26.91 -24.17 -34.23
N LYS A 84 -27.82 -24.42 -35.18
CA LYS A 84 -27.54 -25.19 -36.41
C LYS A 84 -26.59 -24.46 -37.36
N LYS A 85 -26.52 -23.13 -37.29
CA LYS A 85 -25.75 -22.27 -38.21
C LYS A 85 -24.47 -21.68 -37.59
N LYS A 86 -24.43 -21.50 -36.26
CA LYS A 86 -23.31 -20.95 -35.50
C LYS A 86 -22.96 -21.87 -34.33
N LYS A 87 -21.66 -22.11 -34.13
CA LYS A 87 -21.15 -23.02 -33.09
C LYS A 87 -21.36 -22.54 -31.64
N LYS A 88 -21.51 -21.23 -31.40
CA LYS A 88 -21.70 -20.65 -30.06
C LYS A 88 -22.78 -19.59 -30.11
N VAL A 89 -23.77 -19.70 -29.21
CA VAL A 89 -24.84 -18.72 -29.02
C VAL A 89 -24.90 -18.40 -27.53
N THR A 90 -24.85 -17.12 -27.19
CA THR A 90 -25.04 -16.65 -25.81
C THR A 90 -26.51 -16.39 -25.57
N VAL A 91 -27.03 -16.81 -24.43
CA VAL A 91 -28.41 -16.52 -24.02
C VAL A 91 -28.41 -15.81 -22.66
N VAL A 92 -29.07 -14.66 -22.61
CA VAL A 92 -29.29 -13.88 -21.38
C VAL A 92 -30.71 -14.13 -20.89
N THR A 93 -30.87 -14.51 -19.62
CA THR A 93 -32.16 -14.89 -19.04
C THR A 93 -32.42 -14.17 -17.72
N SER A 94 -33.68 -13.85 -17.41
CA SER A 94 -34.08 -13.29 -16.09
C SER A 94 -34.16 -14.36 -14.99
N GLU A 95 -34.56 -15.59 -15.35
CA GLU A 95 -34.66 -16.73 -14.43
C GLU A 95 -33.61 -17.80 -14.74
N ASN A 96 -33.27 -18.65 -13.77
CA ASN A 96 -32.48 -19.87 -14.03
C ASN A 96 -33.29 -20.81 -14.93
N ALA A 97 -33.20 -20.60 -16.25
CA ALA A 97 -33.84 -21.44 -17.25
C ALA A 97 -33.14 -22.81 -17.34
N LYS A 98 -33.23 -23.64 -16.29
CA LYS A 98 -32.72 -25.02 -16.29
C LYS A 98 -33.12 -25.78 -17.56
N ASN A 99 -34.38 -25.59 -17.97
CA ASN A 99 -34.95 -26.18 -19.19
C ASN A 99 -34.20 -25.80 -20.49
N LEU A 100 -33.51 -24.65 -20.54
CA LEU A 100 -32.71 -24.22 -21.69
C LEU A 100 -31.37 -24.98 -21.74
N LEU A 101 -30.73 -25.18 -20.58
CA LEU A 101 -29.48 -25.94 -20.45
C LEU A 101 -29.68 -27.41 -20.80
N ASP A 102 -30.81 -27.99 -20.35
CA ASP A 102 -31.17 -29.38 -20.61
C ASP A 102 -31.44 -29.62 -22.11
N LYS A 103 -32.03 -28.64 -22.80
CA LYS A 103 -32.38 -28.75 -24.21
C LYS A 103 -31.22 -28.38 -25.15
N PHE A 104 -30.37 -27.44 -24.76
CA PHE A 104 -29.27 -26.93 -25.58
C PHE A 104 -27.96 -26.86 -24.77
N PRO A 105 -27.22 -27.96 -24.66
CA PRO A 105 -26.03 -28.03 -23.82
C PRO A 105 -24.81 -27.28 -24.38
N THR A 106 -24.88 -26.69 -25.58
CA THR A 106 -23.80 -25.87 -26.14
C THR A 106 -24.00 -24.36 -25.93
N VAL A 107 -25.13 -23.96 -25.33
CA VAL A 107 -25.47 -22.56 -25.08
C VAL A 107 -24.76 -22.06 -23.82
N LEU A 108 -24.16 -20.86 -23.91
CA LEU A 108 -23.66 -20.14 -22.75
C LEU A 108 -24.81 -19.33 -22.13
N GLN A 109 -25.22 -19.69 -20.92
CA GLN A 109 -26.27 -18.97 -20.19
C GLN A 109 -25.68 -17.94 -19.23
N ILE A 110 -26.22 -16.73 -19.29
CA ILE A 110 -25.90 -15.60 -18.40
C ILE A 110 -27.18 -15.10 -17.75
N ASN A 111 -27.17 -14.94 -16.43
CA ASN A 111 -28.32 -14.36 -15.75
C ASN A 111 -28.27 -12.82 -15.86
N SER A 112 -29.40 -12.18 -16.16
CA SER A 112 -29.47 -10.72 -16.30
C SER A 112 -29.06 -9.97 -15.01
N SER A 113 -29.22 -10.60 -13.84
CA SER A 113 -28.74 -10.08 -12.56
C SER A 113 -27.22 -10.00 -12.45
N GLU A 114 -26.46 -10.69 -13.31
CA GLU A 114 -24.99 -10.66 -13.37
C GLU A 114 -24.46 -9.52 -14.25
N ILE A 115 -25.35 -8.77 -14.90
CA ILE A 115 -25.02 -7.70 -15.84
C ILE A 115 -25.28 -6.33 -15.19
N ASP A 116 -24.32 -5.42 -15.26
CA ASP A 116 -24.50 -3.99 -14.94
C ASP A 116 -25.04 -3.27 -16.18
N SER A 117 -26.29 -2.78 -16.12
CA SER A 117 -27.05 -2.36 -17.31
C SER A 117 -27.31 -0.85 -17.32
N LEU A 118 -27.00 -0.18 -18.43
CA LEU A 118 -27.33 1.22 -18.67
C LEU A 118 -28.47 1.34 -19.68
N ASN A 119 -29.64 1.84 -19.23
CA ASN A 119 -30.75 2.17 -20.11
C ASN A 119 -30.70 3.66 -20.51
N LEU A 120 -30.45 3.93 -21.79
CA LEU A 120 -30.27 5.26 -22.36
C LEU A 120 -31.41 5.64 -23.33
N GLN A 121 -32.48 4.86 -23.41
CA GLN A 121 -33.55 5.06 -24.40
C GLN A 121 -34.25 6.42 -24.29
N ASN A 122 -34.46 6.91 -23.06
CA ASN A 122 -35.28 8.10 -22.81
C ASN A 122 -34.46 9.35 -22.43
N LEU A 123 -33.12 9.29 -22.51
CA LEU A 123 -32.27 10.41 -22.09
C LEU A 123 -32.21 11.49 -23.17
N SER A 124 -32.72 12.68 -22.83
CA SER A 124 -32.71 13.87 -23.71
C SER A 124 -31.31 14.42 -23.95
N VAL A 125 -30.44 14.32 -22.94
CA VAL A 125 -29.01 14.66 -22.94
C VAL A 125 -28.26 13.58 -22.19
N VAL A 126 -27.22 13.00 -22.80
CA VAL A 126 -26.33 12.06 -22.11
C VAL A 126 -25.07 12.77 -21.69
N ASP A 127 -24.99 13.08 -20.40
CA ASP A 127 -23.75 13.49 -19.78
C ASP A 127 -22.86 12.26 -19.59
N SER A 128 -21.98 12.04 -20.56
CA SER A 128 -20.98 10.97 -20.53
C SER A 128 -20.03 11.06 -19.33
N THR A 129 -20.01 12.17 -18.58
CA THR A 129 -19.19 12.28 -17.35
C THR A 129 -19.87 11.59 -16.16
N LYS A 130 -21.20 11.51 -16.16
CA LYS A 130 -22.00 10.93 -15.08
C LYS A 130 -22.57 9.54 -15.40
N THR A 131 -22.67 9.21 -16.68
CA THR A 131 -23.24 7.96 -17.19
C THR A 131 -22.15 6.88 -17.28
N LEU A 132 -21.98 6.09 -16.22
CA LEU A 132 -20.92 5.10 -16.07
C LEU A 132 -21.45 3.83 -15.39
N PHE A 133 -20.84 2.69 -15.70
CA PHE A 133 -21.02 1.45 -14.93
C PHE A 133 -20.39 1.60 -13.53
N LYS A 134 -21.15 1.24 -12.48
CA LYS A 134 -20.78 1.51 -11.08
C LYS A 134 -20.67 0.25 -10.24
N GLU A 135 -21.21 -0.87 -10.71
CA GLU A 135 -21.22 -2.11 -9.94
C GLU A 135 -19.90 -2.88 -10.09
N LEU A 136 -19.68 -3.91 -9.27
CA LEU A 136 -18.51 -4.79 -9.37
C LEU A 136 -18.69 -5.95 -10.36
N LYS A 137 -19.83 -5.98 -11.07
CA LYS A 137 -20.15 -7.03 -12.05
C LYS A 137 -19.17 -6.99 -13.23
N GLU A 138 -18.74 -8.16 -13.69
CA GLU A 138 -17.79 -8.26 -14.81
C GLU A 138 -18.45 -7.88 -16.14
N LEU A 139 -19.73 -8.24 -16.30
CA LEU A 139 -20.48 -8.03 -17.53
C LEU A 139 -21.31 -6.76 -17.50
N THR A 140 -21.43 -6.11 -18.65
CA THR A 140 -22.20 -4.87 -18.79
C THR A 140 -23.10 -4.86 -20.01
N SER A 141 -24.15 -4.04 -19.97
CA SER A 141 -25.02 -3.83 -21.13
C SER A 141 -25.40 -2.37 -21.32
N ILE A 142 -25.67 -2.00 -22.58
CA ILE A 142 -26.17 -0.67 -22.94
C ILE A 142 -27.37 -0.82 -23.86
N ASN A 143 -28.48 -0.16 -23.50
CA ASN A 143 -29.69 -0.11 -24.32
C ASN A 143 -29.98 1.33 -24.79
N PHE A 144 -29.96 1.54 -26.10
CA PHE A 144 -30.27 2.84 -26.72
C PHE A 144 -31.11 2.73 -28.00
N ILE A 145 -31.82 1.63 -28.23
CA ILE A 145 -32.54 1.32 -29.48
C ILE A 145 -33.39 2.50 -30.02
N ASN A 146 -34.05 3.25 -29.14
CA ASN A 146 -34.93 4.36 -29.51
C ASN A 146 -34.29 5.75 -29.45
N ASN A 147 -32.99 5.85 -29.13
CA ASN A 147 -32.32 7.13 -28.92
C ASN A 147 -31.27 7.42 -30.00
N LYS A 148 -31.71 8.08 -31.07
CA LYS A 148 -30.84 8.49 -32.21
C LYS A 148 -29.73 9.46 -31.82
N LYS A 149 -29.81 10.13 -30.66
CA LYS A 149 -28.76 11.04 -30.18
C LYS A 149 -27.54 10.30 -29.64
N ILE A 150 -27.66 9.02 -29.30
CA ILE A 150 -26.53 8.20 -28.84
C ILE A 150 -25.67 7.81 -30.04
N THR A 151 -24.47 8.35 -30.08
CA THR A 151 -23.47 8.04 -31.10
C THR A 151 -22.47 7.01 -30.59
N ASP A 152 -21.79 6.35 -31.53
CA ASP A 152 -20.71 5.39 -31.26
C ASP A 152 -19.61 6.01 -30.39
N SER A 153 -19.33 7.32 -30.56
CA SER A 153 -18.41 8.10 -29.74
C SER A 153 -18.85 8.19 -28.26
N ILE A 154 -20.16 8.29 -27.99
CA ILE A 154 -20.69 8.29 -26.62
C ILE A 154 -20.46 6.91 -25.98
N VAL A 155 -20.78 5.83 -26.69
CA VAL A 155 -20.55 4.45 -26.22
C VAL A 155 -19.06 4.22 -25.92
N PHE A 156 -18.18 4.66 -26.82
CA PHE A 156 -16.73 4.57 -26.62
C PHE A 156 -16.27 5.36 -25.39
N ARG A 157 -16.78 6.56 -25.15
CA ARG A 157 -16.44 7.36 -23.95
C ARG A 157 -16.94 6.70 -22.66
N ILE A 158 -18.10 6.04 -22.69
CA ILE A 158 -18.61 5.26 -21.55
C ILE A 158 -17.62 4.13 -21.24
N TRP A 159 -17.18 3.37 -22.25
CA TRP A 159 -16.15 2.33 -22.08
C TRP A 159 -14.87 2.92 -21.49
N GLU A 160 -14.32 3.96 -22.12
CA GLU A 160 -13.06 4.58 -21.70
C GLU A 160 -13.08 5.04 -20.23
N ARG A 161 -14.18 5.65 -19.79
CA ARG A 161 -14.29 6.20 -18.44
C ARG A 161 -14.67 5.17 -17.39
N SER A 162 -15.55 4.24 -17.71
CA SER A 162 -15.99 3.20 -16.77
C SER A 162 -14.97 2.06 -16.63
N GLY A 163 -14.04 1.95 -17.56
CA GLY A 163 -13.11 0.83 -17.64
C GLY A 163 -13.81 -0.49 -17.88
N LYS A 164 -15.01 -0.51 -18.46
CA LYS A 164 -15.72 -1.75 -18.79
C LYS A 164 -16.17 -1.75 -20.24
N VAL A 165 -15.88 -2.85 -20.92
CA VAL A 165 -16.35 -3.08 -22.28
C VAL A 165 -17.87 -3.25 -22.23
N PRO A 166 -18.65 -2.58 -23.10
CA PRO A 166 -20.08 -2.84 -23.27
C PRO A 166 -20.31 -4.25 -23.83
N ASN A 167 -20.40 -5.26 -22.96
CA ASN A 167 -20.47 -6.66 -23.39
C ASN A 167 -21.72 -6.93 -24.22
N PHE A 168 -22.84 -6.29 -23.89
CA PHE A 168 -24.09 -6.42 -24.62
C PHE A 168 -24.61 -5.07 -25.09
N ILE A 169 -24.81 -4.92 -26.39
CA ILE A 169 -25.40 -3.71 -26.97
C ILE A 169 -26.73 -4.07 -27.61
N TYR A 170 -27.81 -3.53 -27.07
CA TYR A 170 -29.15 -3.85 -27.51
C TYR A 170 -29.42 -3.30 -28.92
N ALA A 171 -30.00 -4.15 -29.77
CA ALA A 171 -30.46 -3.80 -31.10
C ALA A 171 -31.87 -4.35 -31.37
N ASP A 172 -32.57 -3.68 -32.28
CA ASP A 172 -33.79 -4.15 -32.94
C ASP A 172 -33.55 -4.32 -34.44
N SER A 173 -34.57 -4.72 -35.20
CA SER A 173 -34.46 -4.89 -36.65
C SER A 173 -33.92 -3.65 -37.40
N ASN A 174 -34.19 -2.45 -36.91
CA ASN A 174 -33.81 -1.21 -37.59
C ASN A 174 -32.36 -0.79 -37.28
N SER A 175 -31.84 -1.17 -36.12
CA SER A 175 -30.51 -0.76 -35.63
C SER A 175 -29.45 -1.85 -35.78
N ILE A 176 -29.82 -3.10 -36.07
CA ILE A 176 -28.91 -4.25 -36.00
C ILE A 176 -27.66 -4.10 -36.89
N ALA A 177 -27.82 -3.62 -38.13
CA ALA A 177 -26.70 -3.45 -39.04
C ALA A 177 -25.70 -2.40 -38.52
N LYS A 178 -26.20 -1.31 -37.91
CA LYS A 178 -25.36 -0.28 -37.28
C LYS A 178 -24.68 -0.82 -36.02
N THR A 179 -25.42 -1.51 -35.16
CA THR A 179 -24.90 -2.06 -33.90
C THR A 179 -23.83 -3.13 -34.15
N THR A 180 -23.98 -3.97 -35.17
CA THR A 180 -22.97 -4.96 -35.55
C THR A 180 -21.65 -4.29 -35.97
N LYS A 181 -21.70 -3.16 -36.70
CA LYS A 181 -20.50 -2.38 -37.04
C LYS A 181 -19.82 -1.79 -35.79
N LEU A 182 -20.60 -1.25 -34.86
CA LEU A 182 -20.10 -0.74 -33.58
C LEU A 182 -19.43 -1.86 -32.76
N VAL A 183 -20.09 -3.01 -32.61
CA VAL A 183 -19.53 -4.18 -31.92
C VAL A 183 -18.21 -4.62 -32.56
N SER A 184 -18.16 -4.67 -33.90
CA SER A 184 -16.92 -4.99 -34.61
C SER A 184 -15.80 -3.99 -34.30
N PHE A 185 -16.10 -2.69 -34.28
CA PHE A 185 -15.16 -1.64 -33.92
C PHE A 185 -14.65 -1.76 -32.48
N LEU A 186 -15.53 -2.03 -31.51
CA LEU A 186 -15.15 -2.22 -30.11
C LEU A 186 -14.26 -3.46 -29.93
N ASN A 187 -14.59 -4.56 -30.62
CA ASN A 187 -13.82 -5.80 -30.56
C ASN A 187 -12.45 -5.70 -31.22
N SER A 188 -12.32 -4.93 -32.32
CA SER A 188 -11.04 -4.67 -32.98
C SER A 188 -10.18 -3.62 -32.27
N THR A 189 -10.76 -2.86 -31.34
CA THR A 189 -10.02 -1.85 -30.59
C THR A 189 -9.07 -2.53 -29.60
N GLU A 190 -7.78 -2.20 -29.70
CA GLU A 190 -6.79 -2.65 -28.73
C GLU A 190 -7.10 -2.14 -27.34
N LYS A 191 -6.79 -2.92 -26.32
CA LYS A 191 -7.21 -2.65 -24.95
C LYS A 191 -6.15 -3.09 -23.94
N ILE A 192 -6.06 -2.35 -22.84
CA ILE A 192 -5.34 -2.77 -21.64
C ILE A 192 -6.37 -3.17 -20.62
N PHE A 193 -6.16 -4.29 -19.96
CA PHE A 193 -7.09 -4.80 -18.98
C PHE A 193 -6.39 -5.30 -17.73
N GLY A 194 -7.13 -5.40 -16.64
CA GLY A 194 -6.59 -5.78 -15.37
C GLY A 194 -7.63 -5.88 -14.28
N VAL A 195 -7.14 -5.95 -13.05
CA VAL A 195 -7.95 -6.04 -11.85
C VAL A 195 -7.37 -5.15 -10.75
N VAL A 196 -8.25 -4.43 -10.06
CA VAL A 196 -7.94 -3.71 -8.82
C VAL A 196 -8.64 -4.41 -7.65
N LYS A 197 -7.90 -4.79 -6.63
CA LYS A 197 -8.44 -5.53 -5.48
C LYS A 197 -7.62 -5.30 -4.23
N THR A 198 -8.16 -5.68 -3.08
CA THR A 198 -7.40 -5.95 -1.86
C THR A 198 -6.97 -7.42 -1.85
N LYS A 199 -6.31 -7.89 -0.79
CA LYS A 199 -6.03 -9.33 -0.59
C LYS A 199 -7.29 -10.20 -0.57
N GLU A 200 -8.43 -9.63 -0.15
CA GLU A 200 -9.66 -10.39 0.12
C GLU A 200 -10.77 -10.16 -0.92
N LYS A 201 -10.86 -8.94 -1.48
CA LYS A 201 -12.01 -8.53 -2.32
C LYS A 201 -11.65 -7.51 -3.38
N LEU A 202 -12.46 -7.47 -4.45
CA LEU A 202 -12.39 -6.45 -5.50
C LEU A 202 -12.61 -5.04 -4.93
N LEU A 203 -11.91 -4.06 -5.50
CA LEU A 203 -12.02 -2.66 -5.12
C LEU A 203 -12.87 -1.89 -6.13
N LYS A 204 -13.90 -1.20 -5.64
CA LYS A 204 -14.68 -0.26 -6.48
C LYS A 204 -14.02 1.10 -6.59
N ASN A 205 -14.34 1.88 -7.62
CA ASN A 205 -13.98 3.29 -7.77
C ASN A 205 -12.48 3.58 -7.57
N VAL A 206 -11.60 2.80 -8.18
CA VAL A 206 -10.17 3.14 -8.27
C VAL A 206 -9.97 4.00 -9.51
N SER A 207 -9.36 5.19 -9.39
CA SER A 207 -8.97 6.01 -10.53
C SER A 207 -7.49 5.81 -10.87
N PHE A 208 -7.01 6.50 -11.91
CA PHE A 208 -5.59 6.50 -12.26
C PHE A 208 -5.10 7.94 -12.32
N LYS A 209 -3.97 8.29 -11.67
CA LYS A 209 -3.54 9.70 -11.53
C LYS A 209 -3.38 10.42 -12.87
N ASN A 210 -2.87 9.74 -13.88
CA ASN A 210 -2.69 10.29 -15.22
C ASN A 210 -4.01 10.35 -16.03
N PHE A 211 -5.04 9.64 -15.58
CA PHE A 211 -6.35 9.54 -16.22
C PHE A 211 -7.46 9.57 -15.16
N PRO A 212 -7.65 10.70 -14.43
CA PRO A 212 -8.50 10.73 -13.22
C PRO A 212 -9.99 10.45 -13.49
N ASN A 213 -10.41 10.67 -14.74
CA ASN A 213 -11.75 10.39 -15.26
C ASN A 213 -11.99 8.91 -15.59
N ARG A 214 -10.94 8.08 -15.61
CA ARG A 214 -11.04 6.63 -15.79
C ARG A 214 -11.20 5.98 -14.42
N LYS A 215 -12.19 5.09 -14.30
CA LYS A 215 -12.49 4.34 -13.08
C LYS A 215 -12.37 2.84 -13.35
N ALA A 216 -11.89 2.11 -12.36
CA ALA A 216 -11.89 0.66 -12.31
C ALA A 216 -12.77 0.20 -11.15
N ASN A 217 -13.69 -0.72 -11.46
CA ASN A 217 -14.61 -1.34 -10.51
C ASN A 217 -14.33 -2.84 -10.42
N GLY A 218 -13.24 -3.20 -9.74
CA GLY A 218 -12.71 -4.56 -9.75
C GLY A 218 -11.95 -4.83 -11.04
N TYR A 219 -12.52 -5.63 -11.93
CA TYR A 219 -11.96 -5.82 -13.26
C TYR A 219 -12.13 -4.55 -14.10
N PHE A 220 -11.13 -4.25 -14.93
CA PHE A 220 -11.16 -3.13 -15.84
C PHE A 220 -10.55 -3.47 -17.20
N SER A 221 -10.96 -2.73 -18.22
CA SER A 221 -10.49 -2.75 -19.60
C SER A 221 -10.62 -1.34 -20.17
N PHE A 222 -9.51 -0.73 -20.55
CA PHE A 222 -9.44 0.58 -21.18
C PHE A 222 -9.01 0.45 -22.64
N PRO A 223 -9.61 1.24 -23.56
CA PRO A 223 -9.13 1.30 -24.93
C PRO A 223 -7.70 1.88 -24.97
N PHE A 224 -6.86 1.28 -25.78
CA PHE A 224 -5.49 1.70 -26.06
C PHE A 224 -5.47 2.55 -27.33
N ARG A 225 -4.89 3.75 -27.28
CA ARG A 225 -4.71 4.61 -28.44
C ARG A 225 -3.21 4.87 -28.63
N PHE A 226 -2.76 4.80 -29.87
CA PHE A 226 -1.40 5.17 -30.26
C PHE A 226 -1.29 6.70 -30.32
N ASP A 227 -1.06 7.34 -29.17
CA ASP A 227 -0.73 8.77 -29.08
C ASP A 227 0.75 8.99 -28.75
N ASN A 228 1.62 8.05 -29.16
CA ASN A 228 3.08 8.05 -28.95
C ASN A 228 3.54 7.99 -27.49
N LYS A 229 2.65 7.75 -26.51
CA LYS A 229 3.04 7.47 -25.12
C LYS A 229 2.36 6.20 -24.62
N SER A 230 3.15 5.19 -24.25
CA SER A 230 2.62 4.04 -23.51
C SER A 230 1.92 4.54 -22.23
N PRO A 231 0.62 4.26 -22.01
CA PRO A 231 -0.11 4.75 -20.87
C PRO A 231 0.49 4.17 -19.59
N ILE A 232 1.02 5.06 -18.77
CA ILE A 232 1.48 4.77 -17.43
C ILE A 232 0.25 4.71 -16.54
N LEU A 233 -0.03 3.54 -15.98
CA LEU A 233 -1.14 3.31 -15.05
C LEU A 233 -0.64 3.47 -13.62
N ILE A 234 -1.10 4.52 -12.94
CA ILE A 234 -0.80 4.82 -11.53
C ILE A 234 -2.13 4.78 -10.77
N PRO A 235 -2.53 3.66 -10.15
CA PRO A 235 -3.81 3.54 -9.48
C PRO A 235 -3.90 4.50 -8.29
N TYR A 236 -5.12 4.99 -8.04
CA TYR A 236 -5.38 5.94 -6.98
C TYR A 236 -6.76 5.71 -6.34
N LYS A 237 -6.78 5.72 -5.01
CA LYS A 237 -8.00 5.68 -4.20
C LYS A 237 -7.69 6.18 -2.79
N ALA A 238 -8.43 7.17 -2.31
CA ALA A 238 -8.24 7.72 -0.96
C ALA A 238 -8.29 6.63 0.13
N GLY A 239 -7.32 6.69 1.05
CA GLY A 239 -7.11 5.72 2.13
C GLY A 239 -6.50 4.39 1.71
N TYR A 240 -5.94 4.27 0.49
CA TYR A 240 -5.20 3.10 0.04
C TYR A 240 -3.87 3.49 -0.61
N TYR A 241 -2.84 2.67 -0.41
CA TYR A 241 -1.68 2.59 -1.31
C TYR A 241 -1.76 1.31 -2.15
N PHE A 242 -1.08 1.27 -3.29
CA PHE A 242 -1.14 0.14 -4.21
C PHE A 242 0.24 -0.50 -4.41
N SER A 243 0.25 -1.81 -4.63
CA SER A 243 1.41 -2.56 -5.10
C SER A 243 1.03 -3.43 -6.32
N PRO A 244 1.76 -3.33 -7.45
CA PRO A 244 2.71 -2.25 -7.75
C PRO A 244 2.01 -0.88 -7.73
N ASP A 245 2.77 0.19 -7.50
CA ASP A 245 2.27 1.57 -7.48
C ASP A 245 2.21 2.19 -8.89
N ILE A 246 2.92 1.59 -9.86
CA ILE A 246 2.97 2.00 -11.25
C ILE A 246 3.11 0.78 -12.18
N ILE A 247 2.41 0.81 -13.32
CA ILE A 247 2.62 -0.14 -14.42
C ILE A 247 2.75 0.61 -15.74
N TYR A 248 3.80 0.29 -16.50
CA TYR A 248 3.96 0.70 -17.88
C TYR A 248 3.25 -0.28 -18.80
N ALA A 249 2.17 0.16 -19.46
CA ALA A 249 1.49 -0.67 -20.44
C ALA A 249 2.06 -0.38 -21.84
N ASN A 250 2.95 -1.26 -22.30
CA ASN A 250 3.63 -1.17 -23.59
C ASN A 250 3.06 -2.20 -24.60
N LEU A 251 3.54 -2.17 -25.83
CA LEU A 251 3.06 -3.08 -26.90
C LEU A 251 3.28 -4.56 -26.56
N GLU A 252 4.40 -4.89 -25.92
CA GLU A 252 4.77 -6.27 -25.58
C GLU A 252 3.88 -6.86 -24.49
N ASN A 253 3.48 -6.05 -23.51
CA ASN A 253 2.76 -6.54 -22.35
C ASN A 253 1.26 -6.23 -22.38
N ARG A 254 0.73 -5.47 -23.35
CA ARG A 254 -0.69 -5.06 -23.38
C ARG A 254 -1.70 -6.22 -23.29
N GLY A 255 -1.32 -7.38 -23.82
CA GLY A 255 -2.12 -8.61 -23.78
C GLY A 255 -2.12 -9.32 -22.41
N ASN A 256 -1.27 -8.88 -21.47
CA ASN A 256 -1.16 -9.46 -20.14
C ASN A 256 -2.06 -8.72 -19.16
N GLN A 257 -2.78 -9.47 -18.33
CA GLN A 257 -3.61 -8.90 -17.26
C GLN A 257 -2.78 -8.06 -16.29
N LYS A 258 -3.19 -6.81 -16.05
CA LYS A 258 -2.60 -5.96 -15.01
C LYS A 258 -3.23 -6.26 -13.65
N GLU A 259 -2.45 -6.21 -12.58
CA GLU A 259 -2.94 -6.45 -11.23
C GLU A 259 -2.44 -5.36 -10.30
N PHE A 260 -3.36 -4.76 -9.55
CA PHE A 260 -3.06 -3.78 -8.52
C PHE A 260 -3.70 -4.21 -7.21
N ILE A 261 -2.86 -4.43 -6.19
CA ILE A 261 -3.30 -4.80 -4.85
C ILE A 261 -3.29 -3.54 -3.98
N GLY A 262 -4.46 -3.10 -3.56
CA GLY A 262 -4.67 -1.98 -2.65
C GLY A 262 -4.59 -2.40 -1.19
N PHE A 263 -3.81 -1.67 -0.41
CA PHE A 263 -3.61 -1.83 1.02
C PHE A 263 -4.13 -0.59 1.75
N PRO A 264 -4.96 -0.74 2.79
CA PRO A 264 -5.48 0.39 3.54
C PRO A 264 -4.32 1.14 4.23
N LEU A 265 -4.41 2.47 4.24
CA LEU A 265 -3.44 3.33 4.94
C LEU A 265 -3.79 3.43 6.43
N ASP A 266 -2.76 3.58 7.27
CA ASP A 266 -2.96 3.95 8.67
C ASP A 266 -3.59 5.34 8.75
N LEU A 267 -4.48 5.55 9.73
CA LEU A 267 -5.19 6.81 9.88
C LEU A 267 -4.23 7.98 10.16
N ASN A 268 -3.10 7.75 10.83
CA ASN A 268 -2.09 8.78 11.10
C ASN A 268 -1.12 8.99 9.94
N PHE A 269 -1.14 8.14 8.91
CA PHE A 269 -0.30 8.34 7.73
C PHE A 269 -0.63 9.71 7.10
N GLY A 270 0.37 10.55 6.89
CA GLY A 270 0.20 11.90 6.34
C GLY A 270 -0.43 12.91 7.30
N LEU A 271 -0.71 12.58 8.57
CA LEU A 271 -1.13 13.55 9.59
C LEU A 271 0.07 14.46 9.89
N THR A 272 -0.05 15.75 9.57
CA THR A 272 1.02 16.75 9.76
C THR A 272 0.77 17.66 10.95
N ASP A 273 -0.49 17.94 11.24
CA ASP A 273 -0.88 18.81 12.35
C ASP A 273 -1.99 18.23 13.19
N SER A 274 -1.85 18.31 14.51
CA SER A 274 -2.91 17.97 15.47
C SER A 274 -2.87 18.92 16.65
N PHE A 275 -3.71 19.96 16.60
CA PHE A 275 -3.77 21.02 17.60
C PHE A 275 -4.70 20.64 18.75
N GLU A 276 -4.14 20.65 19.96
CA GLU A 276 -4.82 20.41 21.23
C GLU A 276 -4.69 21.59 22.19
N PHE A 277 -5.74 21.80 22.96
CA PHE A 277 -5.78 22.83 24.00
C PHE A 277 -5.50 22.15 25.34
N LYS A 278 -4.37 22.46 25.99
CA LYS A 278 -3.99 21.90 27.31
C LYS A 278 -3.76 22.99 28.36
N LYS A 279 -2.53 23.15 28.83
CA LYS A 279 -2.13 24.36 29.60
C LYS A 279 -1.84 25.52 28.65
N LYS A 280 -1.33 25.19 27.47
CA LYS A 280 -1.17 26.04 26.30
C LYS A 280 -1.68 25.29 25.07
N VAL A 281 -1.80 25.97 23.94
CA VAL A 281 -2.04 25.33 22.64
C VAL A 281 -0.77 24.56 22.26
N LEU A 282 -0.94 23.32 21.81
CA LEU A 282 0.14 22.45 21.36
C LEU A 282 -0.27 21.76 20.07
N ASN A 283 0.67 21.54 19.18
CA ASN A 283 0.60 20.57 18.10
C ASN A 283 1.28 19.27 18.55
N ARG A 284 0.57 18.14 18.46
CA ARG A 284 1.06 16.82 18.91
C ARG A 284 2.01 16.14 17.94
N ILE A 285 2.00 16.56 16.68
CA ILE A 285 2.77 15.93 15.62
C ILE A 285 4.13 16.60 15.48
N ARG A 286 4.16 17.93 15.62
CA ARG A 286 5.38 18.72 15.49
C ARG A 286 6.31 18.56 16.69
N ASN A 287 7.61 18.61 16.41
CA ASN A 287 8.66 18.49 17.40
C ASN A 287 8.79 19.77 18.25
N ASN A 288 8.50 20.93 17.66
CA ASN A 288 8.54 22.22 18.33
C ASN A 288 7.14 22.85 18.40
N ASN A 289 6.85 23.47 19.55
CA ASN A 289 5.60 24.19 19.83
C ASN A 289 5.87 25.62 20.33
N GLU A 290 7.13 26.06 20.32
CA GLU A 290 7.53 27.39 20.80
C GLU A 290 7.19 28.50 19.80
N ASP A 291 7.08 28.17 18.52
CA ASP A 291 6.69 29.09 17.46
C ASP A 291 5.16 29.27 17.34
N ILE A 292 4.37 28.49 18.09
CA ILE A 292 2.92 28.64 18.16
C ILE A 292 2.58 29.83 19.07
N ILE A 293 2.01 30.88 18.47
CA ILE A 293 1.64 32.10 19.18
C ILE A 293 0.13 32.12 19.36
N SER A 294 -0.33 32.04 20.60
CA SER A 294 -1.76 32.18 20.95
C SER A 294 -2.04 33.61 21.42
N LYS A 295 -2.96 34.31 20.75
CA LYS A 295 -3.40 35.66 21.11
C LYS A 295 -4.85 35.62 21.57
N GLN A 296 -5.10 36.01 22.83
CA GLN A 296 -6.43 36.17 23.43
C GLN A 296 -7.34 34.91 23.42
N VAL A 297 -6.81 33.73 23.06
CA VAL A 297 -7.57 32.48 23.14
C VAL A 297 -7.60 32.01 24.58
N GLN A 298 -8.80 31.76 25.10
CA GLN A 298 -8.99 31.22 26.44
C GLN A 298 -9.12 29.70 26.36
N ILE A 299 -8.40 28.96 27.21
CA ILE A 299 -8.59 27.51 27.29
C ILE A 299 -9.63 27.22 28.37
N VAL A 300 -10.72 26.58 27.97
CA VAL A 300 -11.85 26.26 28.84
C VAL A 300 -12.09 24.75 28.90
N ASN A 301 -12.68 24.26 29.99
CA ASN A 301 -13.10 22.87 30.10
C ASN A 301 -14.55 22.73 29.58
N ASP A 302 -14.75 21.85 28.60
CA ASP A 302 -16.02 21.38 28.09
C ASP A 302 -16.28 19.95 28.61
N SER A 303 -17.54 19.64 28.90
CA SER A 303 -17.93 18.36 29.52
C SER A 303 -17.75 17.15 28.59
N VAL A 304 -17.78 17.36 27.27
CA VAL A 304 -17.69 16.29 26.26
C VAL A 304 -16.32 16.27 25.62
N HIS A 305 -15.78 17.43 25.25
CA HIS A 305 -14.53 17.52 24.48
C HIS A 305 -13.29 17.80 25.35
N GLY A 306 -13.45 17.88 26.68
CA GLY A 306 -12.35 18.19 27.58
C GLY A 306 -11.89 19.62 27.39
N LYS A 307 -10.59 19.86 27.26
CA LYS A 307 -10.07 21.21 27.10
C LYS A 307 -10.18 21.70 25.65
N VAL A 308 -10.80 22.85 25.46
CA VAL A 308 -11.06 23.47 24.17
C VAL A 308 -10.66 24.95 24.18
N GLY A 309 -10.43 25.52 23.00
CA GLY A 309 -10.16 26.95 22.85
C GLY A 309 -11.45 27.73 22.69
N PHE A 310 -11.66 28.75 23.51
CA PHE A 310 -12.69 29.76 23.35
C PHE A 310 -12.09 30.99 22.65
N PHE A 311 -12.66 31.31 21.49
CA PHE A 311 -12.27 32.40 20.61
C PHE A 311 -13.37 33.46 20.66
N ASN A 312 -12.99 34.67 21.04
CA ASN A 312 -13.87 35.83 21.09
C ASN A 312 -13.08 37.08 20.67
N LYS A 313 -13.76 38.13 20.21
CA LYS A 313 -13.17 39.38 19.71
C LYS A 313 -12.17 39.07 18.58
N ARG A 314 -10.88 39.36 18.77
CA ARG A 314 -9.78 39.17 17.80
C ARG A 314 -8.85 38.04 18.23
N ALA A 315 -9.37 37.00 18.88
CA ALA A 315 -8.58 35.87 19.35
C ALA A 315 -8.16 34.97 18.18
N TYR A 316 -6.90 34.54 18.16
CA TYR A 316 -6.37 33.66 17.11
C TYR A 316 -5.13 32.90 17.57
N ILE A 317 -4.72 31.90 16.79
CA ILE A 317 -3.46 31.19 16.94
C ILE A 317 -2.69 31.30 15.63
N ASP A 318 -1.46 31.80 15.68
CA ASP A 318 -0.48 31.61 14.61
C ASP A 318 0.19 30.25 14.85
N ALA A 319 0.08 29.34 13.89
CA ALA A 319 0.64 28.00 13.98
C ALA A 319 2.15 27.97 13.71
N GLY A 320 2.83 29.10 13.53
CA GLY A 320 4.28 29.18 13.45
C GLY A 320 4.84 28.81 12.07
N ILE A 321 6.17 28.83 11.95
CA ILE A 321 6.87 28.69 10.67
C ILE A 321 6.76 27.28 10.09
N GLU A 322 6.69 26.26 10.94
CA GLU A 322 6.54 24.88 10.50
C GLU A 322 5.21 24.65 9.76
N SER A 323 4.19 25.50 9.99
CA SER A 323 2.90 25.41 9.30
C SER A 323 2.93 25.85 7.83
N ARG A 324 4.05 26.39 7.36
CA ARG A 324 4.22 26.83 5.97
C ARG A 324 4.18 25.67 4.99
N SER A 325 4.64 24.48 5.41
CA SER A 325 4.66 23.26 4.61
C SER A 325 3.33 22.48 4.61
N SER A 326 2.35 22.86 5.41
CA SER A 326 1.02 22.24 5.39
C SER A 326 0.18 22.73 4.21
N LEU A 327 -0.78 21.91 3.76
CA LEU A 327 -1.75 22.15 2.69
C LEU A 327 -1.08 22.40 1.34
N LYS A 328 -0.18 21.50 0.91
CA LYS A 328 0.59 21.65 -0.34
C LYS A 328 0.03 20.88 -1.53
N SER A 329 -0.66 19.77 -1.29
CA SER A 329 -1.23 18.93 -2.36
C SER A 329 -2.67 18.55 -2.03
N SER A 330 -3.03 17.28 -2.17
CA SER A 330 -4.28 16.79 -1.58
C SER A 330 -4.20 16.86 -0.06
N PHE A 331 -5.26 17.31 0.60
CA PHE A 331 -5.26 17.48 2.05
C PHE A 331 -6.62 17.15 2.68
N THR A 332 -6.59 16.91 3.98
CA THR A 332 -7.79 16.78 4.81
C THR A 332 -7.66 17.62 6.04
N ILE A 333 -8.72 18.32 6.40
CA ILE A 333 -8.83 19.09 7.63
C ILE A 333 -10.05 18.59 8.39
N THR A 334 -9.89 18.35 9.69
CA THR A 334 -11.00 18.08 10.60
C THR A 334 -10.94 19.03 11.79
N ALA A 335 -12.11 19.46 12.28
CA ALA A 335 -12.19 20.24 13.51
C ALA A 335 -13.52 20.00 14.22
N TRP A 336 -13.50 20.02 15.55
CA TRP A 336 -14.72 20.24 16.34
C TRP A 336 -14.94 21.74 16.48
N ILE A 337 -16.14 22.20 16.11
CA ILE A 337 -16.53 23.61 16.21
C ILE A 337 -17.85 23.76 16.95
N LYS A 338 -17.98 24.84 17.71
CA LYS A 338 -19.23 25.28 18.35
C LYS A 338 -19.32 26.80 18.22
N PRO A 339 -19.76 27.34 17.06
CA PRO A 339 -19.87 28.78 16.87
C PRO A 339 -20.97 29.36 17.77
N THR A 340 -20.71 30.50 18.41
CA THR A 340 -21.70 31.20 19.26
C THR A 340 -22.37 32.36 18.54
N LYS A 341 -21.94 32.66 17.31
CA LYS A 341 -22.55 33.60 16.38
C LYS A 341 -22.36 33.06 14.97
N LEU A 342 -23.40 33.09 14.15
CA LEU A 342 -23.29 32.86 12.72
C LEU A 342 -23.25 34.25 12.06
N GLY A 343 -22.12 34.60 11.44
CA GLY A 343 -21.93 35.86 10.72
C GLY A 343 -21.54 35.61 9.27
N ASN A 344 -21.18 36.68 8.56
CA ASN A 344 -20.71 36.58 7.18
C ASN A 344 -19.32 35.92 7.10
N ALA A 345 -18.55 35.90 8.18
CA ALA A 345 -17.29 35.16 8.19
C ALA A 345 -16.87 34.78 9.60
N ASN A 346 -16.82 33.48 9.87
CA ASN A 346 -16.18 32.90 11.05
C ASN A 346 -15.04 31.99 10.58
N SER A 347 -13.80 32.50 10.51
CA SER A 347 -12.66 31.73 9.97
C SER A 347 -12.19 30.65 10.93
N ILE A 348 -12.31 29.39 10.54
CA ILE A 348 -11.77 28.26 11.31
C ILE A 348 -10.26 28.16 11.07
N LEU A 349 -9.84 28.21 9.80
CA LEU A 349 -8.44 28.17 9.37
C LEU A 349 -8.20 29.13 8.19
N GLY A 350 -7.09 29.85 8.22
CA GLY A 350 -6.66 30.72 7.12
C GLY A 350 -5.17 30.55 6.80
N LYS A 351 -4.80 30.61 5.52
CA LYS A 351 -3.41 30.54 5.07
C LYS A 351 -3.23 31.34 3.78
N GLY A 352 -2.62 32.51 3.90
CA GLY A 352 -2.43 33.42 2.76
C GLY A 352 -3.77 33.86 2.13
N LYS A 353 -3.75 34.13 0.82
CA LYS A 353 -4.92 34.63 0.06
C LYS A 353 -5.82 33.51 -0.50
N HIS A 354 -5.26 32.34 -0.79
CA HIS A 354 -5.96 31.30 -1.55
C HIS A 354 -6.44 30.13 -0.68
N PHE A 355 -6.35 30.25 0.64
CA PHE A 355 -6.88 29.25 1.56
C PHE A 355 -7.58 29.92 2.75
N VAL A 356 -8.90 29.81 2.80
CA VAL A 356 -9.70 30.09 3.99
C VAL A 356 -10.78 29.03 4.13
N LEU A 357 -10.82 28.37 5.28
CA LEU A 357 -11.93 27.53 5.71
C LEU A 357 -12.71 28.26 6.79
N LYS A 358 -13.96 28.62 6.49
CA LYS A 358 -14.82 29.41 7.39
C LYS A 358 -16.24 28.88 7.45
N VAL A 359 -17.00 29.38 8.42
CA VAL A 359 -18.47 29.30 8.40
C VAL A 359 -19.01 30.63 7.88
N HIS A 360 -19.65 30.61 6.71
CA HIS A 360 -20.32 31.77 6.10
C HIS A 360 -21.82 31.55 6.14
N SER A 361 -22.55 32.40 6.86
CA SER A 361 -24.02 32.33 6.93
C SER A 361 -24.56 30.95 7.31
N GLY A 362 -23.84 30.25 8.20
CA GLY A 362 -24.20 28.91 8.68
C GLY A 362 -23.69 27.75 7.84
N TYR A 363 -23.03 27.98 6.70
CA TYR A 363 -22.50 26.90 5.86
C TYR A 363 -20.97 26.85 5.94
N LEU A 364 -20.40 25.65 5.86
CA LEU A 364 -18.96 25.51 5.71
C LEU A 364 -18.56 26.02 4.32
N THR A 365 -17.55 26.88 4.29
CA THR A 365 -17.10 27.54 3.07
C THR A 365 -15.60 27.44 2.94
N PHE A 366 -15.16 27.02 1.77
CA PHE A 366 -13.78 27.13 1.33
C PHE A 366 -13.65 28.30 0.35
N THR A 367 -12.78 29.25 0.65
CA THR A 367 -12.57 30.46 -0.15
C THR A 367 -11.17 30.46 -0.75
N MET A 368 -11.12 30.61 -2.07
CA MET A 368 -9.92 30.99 -2.81
C MET A 368 -10.13 32.43 -3.29
N ALA A 369 -9.57 33.41 -2.59
CA ALA A 369 -9.85 34.81 -2.89
C ALA A 369 -9.39 35.19 -4.31
N GLY A 370 -10.23 36.00 -4.97
CA GLY A 370 -10.07 36.35 -6.39
C GLY A 370 -10.47 35.23 -7.36
N ILE A 371 -10.85 34.05 -6.87
CA ILE A 371 -11.25 32.89 -7.70
C ILE A 371 -12.72 32.55 -7.43
N LYS A 372 -13.03 31.94 -6.28
CA LYS A 372 -14.39 31.50 -5.94
C LYS A 372 -14.54 31.09 -4.47
N ASP A 373 -15.76 31.23 -3.96
CA ASP A 373 -16.23 30.61 -2.72
C ASP A 373 -17.00 29.32 -2.99
N TYR A 374 -16.69 28.26 -2.25
CA TYR A 374 -17.29 26.94 -2.35
C TYR A 374 -18.02 26.60 -1.06
N PHE A 375 -19.33 26.33 -1.14
CA PHE A 375 -20.21 26.21 0.02
C PHE A 375 -20.77 24.79 0.20
N SER A 376 -21.00 24.39 1.45
CA SER A 376 -21.67 23.13 1.83
C SER A 376 -23.18 23.33 2.06
N PHE A 377 -23.94 23.73 1.03
CA PHE A 377 -25.35 24.12 1.19
C PHE A 377 -26.27 23.01 1.72
N SER A 378 -25.88 21.74 1.58
CA SER A 378 -26.74 20.62 1.99
C SER A 378 -26.80 20.37 3.51
N SER A 379 -25.97 21.04 4.33
CA SER A 379 -25.92 20.80 5.78
C SER A 379 -25.49 22.05 6.56
N PRO A 380 -26.45 22.84 7.08
CA PRO A 380 -26.14 24.02 7.88
C PRO A 380 -25.58 23.64 9.26
N ILE A 381 -24.67 24.48 9.76
CA ILE A 381 -24.01 24.35 11.06
C ILE A 381 -24.82 25.11 12.11
N PRO A 382 -25.33 24.43 13.16
CA PRO A 382 -26.07 25.08 14.23
C PRO A 382 -25.19 25.94 15.14
N ILE A 383 -25.77 27.02 15.66
CA ILE A 383 -25.17 27.84 16.71
C ILE A 383 -25.21 27.09 18.05
N ASN A 384 -24.22 27.33 18.91
CA ASN A 384 -24.13 26.80 20.27
C ASN A 384 -24.20 25.27 20.39
N LYS A 385 -23.94 24.53 19.31
CA LYS A 385 -23.88 23.06 19.31
C LYS A 385 -22.59 22.57 18.66
N TRP A 386 -21.94 21.59 19.31
CA TRP A 386 -20.74 20.96 18.77
C TRP A 386 -21.07 20.24 17.46
N THR A 387 -20.27 20.56 16.45
CA THR A 387 -20.35 19.98 15.12
C THR A 387 -18.95 19.58 14.69
N HIS A 388 -18.75 18.33 14.29
CA HIS A 388 -17.50 17.91 13.68
C HIS A 388 -17.56 18.24 12.20
N VAL A 389 -16.65 19.10 11.74
CA VAL A 389 -16.57 19.50 10.35
C VAL A 389 -15.32 18.94 9.71
N SER A 390 -15.40 18.59 8.44
CA SER A 390 -14.21 18.20 7.68
C SER A 390 -14.27 18.69 6.24
N LEU A 391 -13.10 19.12 5.75
CA LEU A 391 -12.86 19.48 4.36
C LEU A 391 -11.78 18.54 3.81
N VAL A 392 -12.09 17.82 2.74
CA VAL A 392 -11.11 17.02 2.01
C VAL A 392 -10.95 17.62 0.62
N TYR A 393 -9.72 17.93 0.22
CA TYR A 393 -9.37 18.35 -1.13
C TYR A 393 -8.64 17.23 -1.86
N SER A 394 -9.17 16.85 -3.03
CA SER A 394 -8.54 15.93 -3.97
C SER A 394 -7.89 16.70 -5.11
N GLU A 395 -6.56 16.71 -5.18
CA GLU A 395 -5.85 17.26 -6.32
C GLU A 395 -6.06 16.39 -7.58
N VAL A 396 -6.11 15.06 -7.41
CA VAL A 396 -6.29 14.10 -8.52
C VAL A 396 -7.61 14.32 -9.25
N HIS A 397 -8.69 14.63 -8.53
CA HIS A 397 -10.01 14.87 -9.13
C HIS A 397 -10.34 16.37 -9.24
N ASN A 398 -9.54 17.23 -8.63
CA ASN A 398 -9.81 18.66 -8.42
C ASN A 398 -11.20 18.92 -7.78
N GLU A 399 -11.50 18.20 -6.70
CA GLU A 399 -12.78 18.24 -6.00
C GLU A 399 -12.60 18.49 -4.49
N LEU A 400 -13.59 19.16 -3.89
CA LEU A 400 -13.77 19.26 -2.46
C LEU A 400 -14.87 18.32 -2.01
N TYR A 401 -14.65 17.69 -0.87
CA TYR A 401 -15.65 16.91 -0.15
C TYR A 401 -15.86 17.52 1.23
N PHE A 402 -17.10 17.94 1.49
CA PHE A 402 -17.51 18.47 2.78
C PHE A 402 -18.15 17.36 3.61
N TYR A 403 -17.78 17.30 4.88
CA TYR A 403 -18.33 16.34 5.84
C TYR A 403 -18.81 17.05 7.09
N ILE A 404 -19.99 16.65 7.57
CA ILE A 404 -20.57 17.10 8.83
C ILE A 404 -20.89 15.86 9.66
N ASN A 405 -20.38 15.82 10.90
CA ASN A 405 -20.55 14.72 11.85
C ASN A 405 -20.23 13.34 11.25
N GLY A 406 -19.12 13.26 10.51
CA GLY A 406 -18.63 12.02 9.92
C GLY A 406 -19.30 11.62 8.60
N LYS A 407 -20.36 12.30 8.17
CA LYS A 407 -21.09 12.01 6.92
C LYS A 407 -20.72 13.02 5.83
N LYS A 408 -20.46 12.53 4.60
CA LYS A 408 -20.25 13.40 3.44
C LYS A 408 -21.56 14.09 3.05
N THR A 409 -21.55 15.41 2.97
CA THR A 409 -22.73 16.23 2.68
C THR A 409 -22.71 16.73 1.23
N ASP A 410 -21.55 17.26 0.80
CA ASP A 410 -21.40 17.87 -0.53
C ASP A 410 -20.11 17.41 -1.22
N THR A 411 -20.16 17.31 -2.54
CA THR A 411 -19.00 17.21 -3.43
C THR A 411 -19.03 18.42 -4.37
N VAL A 412 -17.94 19.19 -4.44
CA VAL A 412 -17.87 20.40 -5.28
C VAL A 412 -16.58 20.40 -6.09
N SER A 413 -16.69 20.44 -7.42
CA SER A 413 -15.52 20.56 -8.31
C SER A 413 -14.98 21.98 -8.31
N LEU A 414 -13.66 22.12 -8.25
CA LEU A 414 -13.00 23.41 -8.39
C LEU A 414 -13.01 23.88 -9.84
N ILE A 415 -13.03 25.20 -10.03
CA ILE A 415 -12.96 25.82 -11.36
C ILE A 415 -11.51 26.03 -11.83
N SER A 416 -10.57 26.03 -10.89
CA SER A 416 -9.13 26.11 -11.11
C SER A 416 -8.43 25.26 -10.05
N ASN A 417 -7.21 24.79 -10.31
CA ASN A 417 -6.45 24.07 -9.29
C ASN A 417 -6.20 24.94 -8.06
N TYR A 418 -6.11 24.30 -6.89
CA TYR A 418 -5.77 24.99 -5.65
C TYR A 418 -4.36 25.59 -5.72
N ILE A 419 -4.22 26.84 -5.26
CA ILE A 419 -2.96 27.58 -5.26
C ILE A 419 -2.40 27.55 -3.84
N THR A 420 -1.26 26.90 -3.67
CA THR A 420 -0.63 26.78 -2.35
C THR A 420 -0.06 28.11 -1.87
N SER A 421 0.26 28.18 -0.57
CA SER A 421 0.87 29.36 0.04
C SER A 421 2.03 28.98 0.95
N ASP A 422 3.03 29.85 1.04
CA ASP A 422 4.16 29.76 1.97
C ASP A 422 3.95 30.63 3.23
N HIS A 423 2.74 31.16 3.44
CA HIS A 423 2.39 31.88 4.67
C HIS A 423 2.09 30.91 5.82
N ASN A 424 2.21 31.41 7.06
CA ASN A 424 1.81 30.65 8.24
C ASN A 424 0.30 30.36 8.20
N LEU A 425 -0.08 29.23 8.79
CA LEU A 425 -1.45 28.86 9.05
C LEU A 425 -1.95 29.57 10.31
N TYR A 426 -3.15 30.14 10.23
CA TYR A 426 -3.83 30.77 11.36
C TYR A 426 -5.08 29.99 11.72
N ILE A 427 -5.28 29.73 13.02
CA ILE A 427 -6.50 29.13 13.58
C ILE A 427 -7.35 30.25 14.18
N GLY A 428 -8.63 30.28 13.84
CA GLY A 428 -9.56 31.30 14.31
C GLY A 428 -9.43 32.65 13.61
N ASN A 429 -8.65 32.75 12.54
CA ASN A 429 -8.42 33.99 11.78
C ASN A 429 -8.06 33.71 10.31
N ASN A 430 -8.02 34.73 9.46
CA ASN A 430 -7.44 34.73 8.13
C ASN A 430 -6.80 36.09 7.79
N LEU A 431 -6.35 36.27 6.54
CA LEU A 431 -5.68 37.50 6.09
C LEU A 431 -6.57 38.77 6.17
N TRP A 432 -7.89 38.63 6.16
CA TRP A 432 -8.85 39.75 6.21
C TRP A 432 -9.40 40.01 7.62
N GLU A 433 -8.79 39.42 8.64
CA GLU A 433 -9.20 39.60 10.04
C GLU A 433 -10.64 39.12 10.32
N GLU A 434 -11.08 38.08 9.60
CA GLU A 434 -12.36 37.42 9.83
C GLU A 434 -12.24 36.42 10.99
N PHE A 435 -12.43 36.87 12.23
CA PHE A 435 -12.20 36.03 13.41
C PHE A 435 -13.31 35.01 13.69
N PHE A 436 -12.94 33.84 14.22
CA PHE A 436 -13.91 32.87 14.74
C PHE A 436 -14.48 33.32 16.08
N ILE A 437 -15.79 33.18 16.26
CA ILE A 437 -16.47 33.45 17.54
C ILE A 437 -17.15 32.16 18.03
N GLY A 438 -16.58 31.56 19.08
CA GLY A 438 -17.09 30.35 19.71
C GLY A 438 -15.98 29.43 20.19
N TYR A 439 -16.24 28.11 20.18
CA TYR A 439 -15.29 27.11 20.67
C TYR A 439 -14.72 26.27 19.52
N LEU A 440 -13.42 26.02 19.56
CA LEU A 440 -12.71 25.12 18.65
C LEU A 440 -11.99 24.03 19.46
N GLY A 441 -11.97 22.81 18.92
CA GLY A 441 -11.29 21.66 19.52
C GLY A 441 -10.76 20.69 18.46
N ALA A 442 -9.69 19.97 18.81
CA ALA A 442 -9.08 18.89 18.04
C ALA A 442 -9.00 19.19 16.52
N ILE A 443 -8.24 20.23 16.17
CA ILE A 443 -8.01 20.59 14.77
C ILE A 443 -6.89 19.71 14.23
N ASN A 444 -7.18 18.89 13.23
CA ASN A 444 -6.20 17.98 12.63
C ASN A 444 -6.09 18.22 11.13
N ILE A 445 -4.88 18.07 10.59
CA ILE A 445 -4.57 18.29 9.17
C ILE A 445 -3.72 17.14 8.65
N TRP A 446 -4.14 16.57 7.53
CA TRP A 446 -3.40 15.56 6.78
C TRP A 446 -2.98 16.10 5.42
N GLU A 447 -1.76 15.78 4.97
CA GLU A 447 -1.29 15.94 3.59
C GLU A 447 -1.74 14.78 2.69
N ARG A 448 -3.00 14.37 2.86
CA ARG A 448 -3.68 13.40 1.99
C ARG A 448 -5.19 13.51 2.10
N GLU A 449 -5.87 12.85 1.17
CA GLU A 449 -7.30 12.60 1.26
C GLU A 449 -7.59 11.50 2.29
N LEU A 450 -8.45 11.80 3.27
CA LEU A 450 -9.13 10.79 4.07
C LEU A 450 -10.41 10.37 3.35
N ASN A 451 -10.67 9.08 3.31
CA ASN A 451 -11.93 8.55 2.81
C ASN A 451 -13.06 8.64 3.85
N SER A 452 -14.30 8.37 3.43
CA SER A 452 -15.47 8.52 4.31
C SER A 452 -15.43 7.62 5.57
N SER A 453 -14.81 6.44 5.50
CA SER A 453 -14.63 5.58 6.69
C SER A 453 -13.61 6.13 7.68
N GLU A 454 -12.52 6.71 7.19
CA GLU A 454 -11.50 7.37 8.02
C GLU A 454 -12.08 8.62 8.71
N ILE A 455 -12.82 9.45 7.97
CA ILE A 455 -13.53 10.63 8.53
C ILE A 455 -14.57 10.23 9.58
N PHE A 456 -15.35 9.17 9.32
CA PHE A 456 -16.31 8.66 10.30
C PHE A 456 -15.62 8.13 11.57
N SER A 457 -14.45 7.50 11.42
CA SER A 457 -13.65 7.04 12.55
C SER A 457 -13.11 8.20 13.39
N GLN A 458 -12.64 9.28 12.74
CA GLN A 458 -12.23 10.52 13.41
C GLN A 458 -13.38 11.19 14.18
N TYR A 459 -14.58 11.18 13.61
CA TYR A 459 -15.78 11.69 14.29
C TYR A 459 -16.14 10.90 15.55
N ASN A 460 -16.18 9.57 15.48
CA ASN A 460 -16.62 8.73 16.62
C ASN A 460 -15.57 8.61 17.73
N ASN A 461 -14.28 8.64 17.39
CA ASN A 461 -13.19 8.45 18.34
C ASN A 461 -12.07 9.48 18.10
N PRO A 462 -12.25 10.73 18.54
CA PRO A 462 -11.23 11.77 18.36
C PRO A 462 -9.93 11.49 19.15
N ASN A 463 -9.92 10.51 20.06
CA ASN A 463 -8.81 10.19 20.97
C ASN A 463 -8.37 8.71 20.93
N LEU A 464 -8.25 8.09 19.76
CA LEU A 464 -7.61 6.76 19.65
C LEU A 464 -6.10 6.89 19.85
N GLY A 465 -5.71 6.89 21.13
CA GLY A 465 -4.35 6.83 21.63
C GLY A 465 -4.36 6.64 23.15
N LYS A 466 -4.47 5.38 23.59
CA LYS A 466 -4.34 4.82 24.96
C LYS A 466 -5.65 4.68 25.77
N GLY A 467 -6.12 3.44 25.93
CA GLY A 467 -7.08 3.04 26.96
C GLY A 467 -6.41 2.97 28.35
N LYS A 468 -7.12 3.39 29.41
CA LYS A 468 -6.65 3.34 30.81
C LYS A 468 -7.05 2.00 31.45
N ILE A 469 -6.09 1.29 32.04
CA ILE A 469 -6.29 0.00 32.74
C ILE A 469 -6.21 0.22 34.26
N ASN A 470 -7.05 -0.47 35.03
CA ASN A 470 -7.25 -0.27 36.47
C ASN A 470 -6.18 -0.98 37.32
N LEU A 471 -5.22 -0.21 37.85
CA LEU A 471 -3.94 -0.66 38.43
C LEU A 471 -4.06 -1.40 39.77
N LYS A 472 -5.14 -1.20 40.54
CA LYS A 472 -5.26 -1.71 41.91
C LYS A 472 -5.48 -3.23 41.98
N LEU A 473 -6.13 -3.82 40.97
CA LEU A 473 -6.40 -5.26 40.92
C LEU A 473 -5.13 -6.07 40.62
N TYR A 474 -4.26 -5.53 39.75
CA TYR A 474 -3.00 -6.17 39.37
C TYR A 474 -1.93 -6.11 40.45
N LEU A 475 -1.94 -5.07 41.30
CA LEU A 475 -1.01 -4.97 42.43
C LEU A 475 -1.27 -6.05 43.49
N GLY A 476 -2.53 -6.41 43.74
CA GLY A 476 -2.89 -7.50 44.67
C GLY A 476 -2.45 -8.88 44.16
N ILE A 477 -2.66 -9.15 42.88
CA ILE A 477 -2.23 -10.41 42.23
C ILE A 477 -0.70 -10.48 42.15
N GLY A 478 -0.05 -9.36 41.82
CA GLY A 478 1.41 -9.26 41.75
C GLY A 478 2.09 -9.55 43.08
N PHE A 479 1.50 -9.13 44.21
CA PHE A 479 2.07 -9.39 45.54
C PHE A 479 2.05 -10.88 45.91
N LEU A 480 0.96 -11.58 45.61
CA LEU A 480 0.84 -13.03 45.87
C LEU A 480 1.82 -13.85 45.01
N VAL A 481 2.00 -13.45 43.75
CA VAL A 481 2.98 -14.09 42.85
C VAL A 481 4.41 -13.83 43.34
N LEU A 482 4.71 -12.62 43.84
CA LEU A 482 6.02 -12.28 44.37
C LEU A 482 6.41 -13.12 45.59
N VAL A 483 5.48 -13.34 46.53
CA VAL A 483 5.71 -14.18 47.72
C VAL A 483 5.97 -15.63 47.34
N SER A 484 5.21 -16.17 46.38
CA SER A 484 5.41 -17.54 45.87
C SER A 484 6.76 -17.70 45.16
N LEU A 485 7.18 -16.70 44.37
CA LEU A 485 8.47 -16.70 43.68
C LEU A 485 9.66 -16.56 44.64
N ILE A 486 9.53 -15.82 45.75
CA ILE A 486 10.58 -15.71 46.77
C ILE A 486 10.81 -17.04 47.48
N ILE A 487 9.74 -17.78 47.80
CA ILE A 487 9.84 -19.12 48.40
C ILE A 487 10.54 -20.10 47.44
N LEU A 488 10.18 -20.05 46.15
CA LEU A 488 10.82 -20.84 45.08
C LEU A 488 12.29 -20.48 44.85
N TYR A 489 12.63 -19.19 44.95
CA TYR A 489 14.00 -18.69 44.80
C TYR A 489 14.91 -19.14 45.95
N LEU A 490 14.42 -19.11 47.20
CA LEU A 490 15.16 -19.61 48.36
C LEU A 490 15.42 -21.12 48.27
N PHE A 491 14.46 -21.89 47.73
CA PHE A 491 14.64 -23.33 47.47
C PHE A 491 15.66 -23.63 46.36
N LYS A 492 15.69 -22.83 45.29
CA LYS A 492 16.64 -23.03 44.17
C LYS A 492 18.06 -22.56 44.46
N ARG A 493 18.25 -21.62 45.39
CA ARG A 493 19.57 -21.06 45.74
C ARG A 493 20.44 -22.02 46.57
N ALA A 494 19.86 -23.01 47.24
CA ALA A 494 20.60 -24.00 48.01
C ALA A 494 21.45 -24.96 47.15
N ASN A 495 21.19 -25.08 45.85
CA ASN A 495 21.70 -26.21 45.05
C ASN A 495 22.45 -25.89 43.74
N ARG A 496 22.96 -24.68 43.49
CA ARG A 496 23.75 -24.45 42.26
C ARG A 496 25.01 -23.60 42.48
N LYS A 497 26.16 -24.28 42.45
CA LYS A 497 27.47 -23.71 42.09
C LYS A 497 27.52 -23.49 40.58
N SER A 498 28.07 -22.34 40.16
CA SER A 498 28.24 -21.92 38.77
C SER A 498 29.50 -22.54 38.14
N LYS A 499 29.40 -22.93 36.86
CA LYS A 499 30.53 -23.10 35.94
C LYS A 499 30.16 -22.45 34.60
N PHE A 500 31.04 -21.58 34.12
CA PHE A 500 31.02 -20.99 32.78
C PHE A 500 31.61 -22.00 31.79
N SER A 501 30.95 -22.21 30.65
CA SER A 501 31.44 -23.04 29.55
C SER A 501 31.04 -22.38 28.23
N SER A 502 32.01 -21.81 27.52
CA SER A 502 31.89 -21.50 26.11
C SER A 502 32.07 -22.78 25.30
N THR A 503 30.99 -23.32 24.74
CA THR A 503 31.04 -24.36 23.71
C THR A 503 30.25 -23.89 22.49
N LEU A 504 30.97 -23.68 21.39
CA LEU A 504 30.44 -23.46 20.04
C LEU A 504 29.50 -24.60 19.66
N ASN A 505 28.20 -24.31 19.59
CA ASN A 505 27.21 -25.18 18.97
C ASN A 505 26.60 -24.41 17.79
N THR A 506 27.10 -24.63 16.57
CA THR A 506 26.39 -24.21 15.36
C THR A 506 25.07 -24.97 15.29
N PRO A 507 23.91 -24.29 15.29
CA PRO A 507 22.63 -24.97 15.36
C PRO A 507 22.25 -25.62 14.01
N ASN A 508 22.00 -26.94 14.03
CA ASN A 508 21.61 -27.73 12.85
C ASN A 508 20.12 -27.60 12.44
N LYS A 509 19.39 -26.58 12.89
CA LYS A 509 17.92 -26.45 12.68
C LYS A 509 17.57 -25.30 11.70
N PRO A 510 16.47 -25.41 10.93
CA PRO A 510 16.02 -24.31 10.07
C PRO A 510 15.72 -23.04 10.87
N LEU A 511 15.94 -21.86 10.26
CA LEU A 511 15.91 -20.57 10.97
C LEU A 511 14.61 -20.31 11.74
N ASN A 512 13.46 -20.74 11.21
CA ASN A 512 12.17 -20.57 11.89
C ASN A 512 12.12 -21.30 13.26
N THR A 513 12.58 -22.56 13.30
CA THR A 513 12.73 -23.30 14.57
C THR A 513 13.81 -22.72 15.49
N LEU A 514 14.81 -22.04 14.93
CA LEU A 514 15.81 -21.34 15.71
C LEU A 514 15.21 -20.11 16.42
N LEU A 515 14.45 -19.31 15.67
CA LEU A 515 13.79 -18.10 16.15
C LEU A 515 12.72 -18.39 17.23
N ASP A 516 12.09 -19.57 17.18
CA ASP A 516 11.11 -20.00 18.19
C ASP A 516 11.77 -20.44 19.51
N THR A 517 13.07 -20.73 19.49
CA THR A 517 13.82 -21.18 20.67
C THR A 517 14.24 -20.00 21.56
N TYR A 518 14.42 -18.82 20.97
CA TYR A 518 14.93 -17.63 21.67
C TYR A 518 13.82 -16.64 21.99
N ILE A 519 13.72 -16.30 23.28
CA ILE A 519 12.68 -15.40 23.81
C ILE A 519 13.11 -13.92 23.64
N VAL A 520 14.42 -13.64 23.67
CA VAL A 520 15.00 -12.31 23.42
C VAL A 520 15.77 -12.33 22.09
N LYS A 521 15.60 -11.29 21.27
CA LYS A 521 16.17 -11.22 19.91
C LYS A 521 16.81 -9.86 19.65
N LEU A 522 18.07 -9.86 19.28
CA LEU A 522 18.85 -8.71 18.83
C LEU A 522 19.06 -8.82 17.32
N TYR A 523 18.58 -7.81 16.60
CA TYR A 523 18.75 -7.72 15.16
C TYR A 523 19.58 -6.49 14.77
N CYS A 524 20.66 -6.74 14.04
CA CYS A 524 21.63 -5.77 13.58
C CYS A 524 21.59 -5.57 12.06
N PHE A 525 21.11 -6.57 11.30
CA PHE A 525 20.89 -6.45 9.85
C PHE A 525 19.54 -5.76 9.59
N GLY A 526 19.60 -4.64 8.87
CA GLY A 526 18.52 -3.66 8.78
C GLY A 526 18.59 -2.61 9.89
N SER A 527 17.45 -2.01 10.23
CA SER A 527 17.37 -1.12 11.40
C SER A 527 17.61 -1.92 12.68
N LEU A 528 18.39 -1.39 13.64
CA LEU A 528 18.60 -2.02 14.95
C LEU A 528 17.26 -2.32 15.63
N GLN A 529 17.07 -3.57 16.06
CA GLN A 529 15.93 -4.00 16.87
C GLN A 529 16.40 -4.80 18.09
N ILE A 530 15.78 -4.55 19.25
CA ILE A 530 16.07 -5.27 20.49
C ILE A 530 14.72 -5.75 21.04
N ILE A 531 14.32 -6.96 20.65
CA ILE A 531 13.04 -7.56 21.04
C ILE A 531 13.22 -8.26 22.38
N ASN A 532 12.46 -7.81 23.38
CA ASN A 532 12.44 -8.42 24.71
C ASN A 532 11.48 -9.62 24.78
N GLU A 533 11.34 -10.20 25.98
CA GLU A 533 10.50 -11.38 26.20
C GLU A 533 9.01 -11.14 25.93
N GLU A 534 8.57 -9.89 25.99
CA GLU A 534 7.20 -9.46 25.71
C GLU A 534 6.97 -9.15 24.22
N ASN A 535 7.94 -9.46 23.36
CA ASN A 535 7.96 -9.14 21.94
C ASN A 535 7.91 -7.63 21.63
N ILE A 536 8.41 -6.81 22.56
CA ILE A 536 8.50 -5.34 22.42
C ILE A 536 9.90 -4.97 21.95
N ASP A 537 9.98 -4.17 20.89
CA ASP A 537 11.25 -3.63 20.37
C ASP A 537 11.72 -2.43 21.22
N ILE A 538 12.66 -2.67 22.13
CA ILE A 538 13.28 -1.66 22.99
C ILE A 538 14.09 -0.65 22.17
N ALA A 539 14.61 -1.01 20.99
CA ALA A 539 15.43 -0.11 20.19
C ALA A 539 14.66 1.17 19.78
N GLN A 540 13.33 1.08 19.68
CA GLN A 540 12.45 2.22 19.40
C GLN A 540 12.37 3.24 20.55
N LYS A 541 12.69 2.81 21.78
CA LYS A 541 12.71 3.68 22.97
C LYS A 541 14.08 4.31 23.23
N LEU A 542 15.12 3.88 22.51
CA LEU A 542 16.45 4.48 22.61
C LEU A 542 16.47 5.83 21.90
N SER A 543 16.78 6.90 22.63
CA SER A 543 17.09 8.19 21.99
C SER A 543 18.30 8.04 21.06
N PRO A 544 18.51 8.95 20.09
CA PRO A 544 19.65 8.86 19.16
C PRO A 544 20.99 8.68 19.88
N LYS A 545 21.17 9.34 21.04
CA LYS A 545 22.40 9.21 21.83
C LYS A 545 22.50 7.90 22.59
N LEU A 546 21.40 7.37 23.12
CA LEU A 546 21.37 6.05 23.76
C LEU A 546 21.58 4.93 22.74
N LYS A 547 21.10 5.09 21.51
CA LYS A 547 21.33 4.17 20.41
C LYS A 547 22.80 4.15 20.00
N GLN A 548 23.44 5.31 19.84
CA GLN A 548 24.90 5.38 19.62
C GLN A 548 25.68 4.76 20.77
N LEU A 549 25.32 5.05 22.03
CA LEU A 549 25.94 4.47 23.21
C LEU A 549 25.84 2.94 23.23
N PHE A 550 24.66 2.40 22.96
CA PHE A 550 24.46 0.95 22.86
C PHE A 550 25.34 0.34 21.77
N LEU A 551 25.34 0.91 20.56
CA LEU A 551 26.06 0.36 19.41
C LEU A 551 27.58 0.38 19.58
N ILE A 552 28.15 1.44 20.14
CA ILE A 552 29.59 1.52 20.43
C ILE A 552 29.98 0.39 21.39
N ILE A 553 29.23 0.24 22.49
CA ILE A 553 29.53 -0.78 23.50
C ILE A 553 29.33 -2.17 22.89
N PHE A 554 28.26 -2.39 22.13
CA PHE A 554 27.98 -3.66 21.44
C PHE A 554 29.14 -4.06 20.51
N LEU A 555 29.52 -3.19 19.58
CA LEU A 555 30.55 -3.50 18.59
C LEU A 555 31.92 -3.76 19.22
N GLU A 556 32.27 -3.01 20.27
CA GLU A 556 33.53 -3.22 21.00
C GLU A 556 33.48 -4.46 21.92
N SER A 557 32.28 -4.90 22.33
CA SER A 557 32.10 -6.15 23.08
C SER A 557 32.23 -7.38 22.18
N VAL A 558 31.65 -7.33 20.98
CA VAL A 558 31.65 -8.48 20.05
C VAL A 558 32.97 -8.62 19.29
N LYS A 559 33.70 -7.52 19.04
CA LYS A 559 34.94 -7.56 18.25
C LYS A 559 36.07 -8.36 18.91
N ASP A 560 36.41 -8.03 20.15
CA ASP A 560 37.59 -8.59 20.85
C ASP A 560 37.24 -9.07 22.29
N GLY A 561 35.99 -8.94 22.74
CA GLY A 561 35.57 -9.28 24.11
C GLY A 561 36.05 -8.30 25.21
N ILE A 562 36.86 -7.30 24.85
CA ILE A 562 37.51 -6.37 25.77
C ILE A 562 36.56 -5.24 26.22
N GLY A 563 35.58 -4.88 25.38
CA GLY A 563 34.69 -3.74 25.61
C GLY A 563 35.40 -2.40 25.45
N ILE A 564 34.74 -1.31 25.85
CA ILE A 564 35.24 0.06 25.62
C ILE A 564 35.58 0.78 26.93
N SER A 565 36.77 1.40 26.98
CA SER A 565 37.17 2.19 28.15
C SER A 565 36.29 3.43 28.31
N THR A 566 36.11 3.89 29.56
CA THR A 566 35.32 5.11 29.84
C THR A 566 35.88 6.34 29.11
N LYS A 567 37.20 6.42 28.94
CA LYS A 567 37.87 7.52 28.23
C LYS A 567 37.50 7.53 26.75
N LYS A 568 37.75 6.41 26.05
CA LYS A 568 37.46 6.25 24.61
C LYS A 568 35.97 6.44 24.32
N LEU A 569 35.09 5.89 25.16
CA LEU A 569 33.63 6.07 25.02
C LEU A 569 33.22 7.55 25.11
N THR A 570 33.84 8.31 26.00
CA THR A 570 33.54 9.73 26.19
C THR A 570 34.04 10.57 25.03
N GLU A 571 35.24 10.29 24.53
CA GLU A 571 35.82 10.98 23.37
C GLU A 571 34.98 10.80 22.10
N ILE A 572 34.41 9.60 21.88
CA ILE A 572 33.56 9.31 20.71
C ILE A 572 32.19 9.99 20.83
N LEU A 573 31.54 9.92 22.00
CA LEU A 573 30.16 10.43 22.15
C LEU A 573 30.10 11.92 22.51
N TRP A 574 31.03 12.44 23.28
CA TRP A 574 31.01 13.82 23.78
C TRP A 574 32.37 14.49 23.55
N PRO A 575 32.80 14.63 22.28
CA PRO A 575 34.08 15.26 21.97
C PRO A 575 34.09 16.72 22.46
N GLY A 576 35.20 17.14 23.06
CA GLY A 576 35.40 18.53 23.51
C GLY A 576 34.60 18.96 24.74
N MET A 577 33.84 18.06 25.37
CA MET A 577 33.10 18.37 26.60
C MET A 577 34.03 18.41 27.81
N ASP A 578 33.80 19.34 28.75
CA ASP A 578 34.60 19.40 29.97
C ASP A 578 34.45 18.11 30.80
N PRO A 579 35.48 17.70 31.57
CA PRO A 579 35.48 16.41 32.27
C PRO A 579 34.32 16.21 33.26
N LYS A 580 33.83 17.29 33.89
CA LYS A 580 32.76 17.22 34.91
C LYS A 580 31.41 17.03 34.24
N SER A 581 31.10 17.81 33.19
CA SER A 581 29.87 17.67 32.42
C SER A 581 29.82 16.36 31.65
N ALA A 582 30.96 15.91 31.10
CA ALA A 582 31.06 14.61 30.43
C ALA A 582 30.78 13.44 31.38
N LYS A 583 31.30 13.50 32.62
CA LYS A 583 31.02 12.49 33.66
C LYS A 583 29.53 12.42 34.02
N ASN A 584 28.90 13.58 34.24
CA ASN A 584 27.48 13.66 34.59
C ASN A 584 26.59 13.16 33.45
N THR A 585 26.83 13.64 32.23
CA THR A 585 26.07 13.28 31.03
C THR A 585 26.20 11.79 30.71
N ARG A 586 27.41 11.23 30.80
CA ARG A 586 27.63 9.78 30.65
C ARG A 586 26.91 8.98 31.73
N GLY A 587 26.99 9.40 32.99
CA GLY A 587 26.33 8.73 34.11
C GLY A 587 24.83 8.60 33.89
N THR A 588 24.16 9.70 33.50
CA THR A 588 22.73 9.70 33.19
C THR A 588 22.39 8.81 32.01
N ASN A 589 23.16 8.86 30.91
CA ASN A 589 22.89 8.03 29.74
C ASN A 589 23.11 6.53 30.01
N ILE A 590 24.11 6.16 30.81
CA ILE A 590 24.33 4.78 31.24
C ILE A 590 23.16 4.29 32.12
N GLN A 591 22.68 5.11 33.06
CA GLN A 591 21.51 4.79 33.90
C GLN A 591 20.26 4.58 33.04
N ASN A 592 20.00 5.48 32.09
CA ASN A 592 18.87 5.37 31.18
C ASN A 592 18.96 4.12 30.30
N LEU A 593 20.15 3.82 29.76
CA LEU A 593 20.37 2.61 28.98
C LEU A 593 20.15 1.34 29.82
N ARG A 594 20.66 1.30 31.06
CA ARG A 594 20.41 0.20 32.00
C ARG A 594 18.93 0.02 32.32
N SER A 595 18.21 1.11 32.53
CA SER A 595 16.77 1.07 32.82
C SER A 595 15.94 0.58 31.63
N LEU A 596 16.39 0.79 30.40
CA LEU A 596 15.75 0.23 29.21
C LEU A 596 16.10 -1.25 29.05
N LEU A 597 17.38 -1.59 29.17
CA LEU A 597 17.86 -2.97 29.05
C LEU A 597 17.41 -3.88 30.20
N SER A 598 17.02 -3.35 31.37
CA SER A 598 16.47 -4.17 32.46
C SER A 598 15.19 -4.90 32.09
N THR A 599 14.51 -4.46 31.03
CA THR A 599 13.35 -5.16 30.44
C THR A 599 13.72 -6.30 29.49
N CYS A 600 15.01 -6.55 29.25
CA CYS A 600 15.57 -7.71 28.55
C CYS A 600 16.46 -8.51 29.51
N SER A 601 16.01 -9.68 29.99
CA SER A 601 16.78 -10.44 31.00
C SER A 601 18.11 -11.00 30.47
N GLN A 602 18.25 -11.12 29.14
CA GLN A 602 19.38 -11.76 28.48
C GLN A 602 20.47 -10.79 27.98
N ILE A 603 20.29 -9.47 28.13
CA ILE A 603 21.28 -8.46 27.71
C ILE A 603 21.60 -7.55 28.90
N LYS A 604 22.85 -7.54 29.36
CA LYS A 604 23.28 -6.77 30.53
C LYS A 604 24.42 -5.82 30.20
N LEU A 605 24.30 -4.58 30.67
CA LEU A 605 25.39 -3.60 30.58
C LEU A 605 26.29 -3.65 31.82
N LEU A 606 27.46 -4.23 31.63
CA LEU A 606 28.45 -4.46 32.68
C LEU A 606 29.60 -3.45 32.61
N PHE A 607 30.26 -3.25 33.75
CA PHE A 607 31.47 -2.44 33.87
C PHE A 607 32.51 -3.22 34.68
N ILE A 608 33.50 -3.79 33.99
CA ILE A 608 34.56 -4.61 34.60
C ILE A 608 35.90 -4.06 34.14
N ASN A 609 36.90 -4.03 35.03
CA ASN A 609 38.27 -3.60 34.72
C ASN A 609 38.35 -2.24 33.98
N LYS A 610 37.51 -1.28 34.37
CA LYS A 610 37.39 0.07 33.77
C LYS A 610 36.85 0.11 32.33
N HIS A 611 36.30 -1.00 31.83
CA HIS A 611 35.71 -1.14 30.50
C HIS A 611 34.21 -1.43 30.58
N TRP A 612 33.45 -0.87 29.65
CA TRP A 612 32.03 -1.11 29.46
C TRP A 612 31.84 -2.19 28.40
N PHE A 613 30.97 -3.16 28.68
CA PHE A 613 30.64 -4.19 27.71
C PHE A 613 29.18 -4.65 27.89
N LEU A 614 28.63 -5.19 26.80
CA LEU A 614 27.34 -5.87 26.82
C LEU A 614 27.56 -7.37 26.97
N ASP A 615 27.08 -7.91 28.07
CA ASP A 615 26.97 -9.35 28.31
C ASP A 615 25.66 -9.83 27.71
N ILE A 616 25.76 -10.56 26.60
CA ILE A 616 24.64 -11.14 25.86
C ILE A 616 24.67 -12.64 26.13
N SER A 617 23.63 -13.16 26.78
CA SER A 617 23.54 -14.58 27.11
C SER A 617 23.36 -15.43 25.85
N ASP A 618 23.86 -16.67 25.89
CA ASP A 618 23.60 -17.72 24.89
C ASP A 618 22.10 -17.95 24.60
N ASN A 619 21.20 -17.53 25.50
CA ASN A 619 19.74 -17.59 25.31
C ASN A 619 19.15 -16.35 24.62
N CYS A 620 19.98 -15.46 24.08
CA CYS A 620 19.58 -14.34 23.23
C CYS A 620 19.93 -14.67 21.78
N PHE A 621 18.95 -14.58 20.89
CA PHE A 621 19.23 -14.63 19.46
C PHE A 621 19.95 -13.33 19.05
N CYS A 622 21.11 -13.41 18.40
CA CYS A 622 21.83 -12.26 17.86
C CYS A 622 22.20 -12.56 16.40
N ASP A 623 21.53 -11.91 15.44
CA ASP A 623 21.75 -12.19 14.02
C ASP A 623 23.20 -11.90 13.58
N TYR A 624 23.83 -10.85 14.12
CA TYR A 624 25.21 -10.48 13.83
C TYR A 624 26.23 -11.53 14.28
N ASP A 625 26.05 -12.07 15.49
CA ASP A 625 26.93 -13.08 16.06
C ASP A 625 26.79 -14.42 15.33
N ILE A 626 25.54 -14.82 15.06
CA ILE A 626 25.24 -16.03 14.29
C ILE A 626 25.78 -15.91 12.86
N ALA A 627 25.60 -14.77 12.20
CA ALA A 627 26.12 -14.56 10.85
C ALA A 627 27.66 -14.62 10.83
N ASN A 628 28.36 -14.01 11.79
CA ASN A 628 29.81 -14.12 11.88
C ASN A 628 30.27 -15.56 12.15
N SER A 629 29.55 -16.32 12.98
CA SER A 629 29.85 -17.74 13.22
C SER A 629 29.76 -18.58 11.94
N TYR A 630 28.75 -18.33 11.09
CA TYR A 630 28.65 -19.00 9.78
C TYR A 630 29.73 -18.54 8.81
N ILE A 631 30.05 -17.24 8.78
CA ILE A 631 31.15 -16.73 7.94
C ILE A 631 32.49 -17.35 8.37
N GLU A 632 32.73 -17.51 9.68
CA GLU A 632 33.93 -18.16 10.19
C GLU A 632 33.95 -19.67 9.91
N LEU A 633 32.79 -20.34 10.00
CA LEU A 633 32.63 -21.73 9.58
C LEU A 633 33.06 -21.92 8.12
N PHE A 634 32.64 -21.02 7.23
CA PHE A 634 33.02 -21.04 5.82
C PHE A 634 34.43 -20.47 5.56
N ALA A 635 35.02 -19.72 6.48
CA ALA A 635 36.40 -19.26 6.33
C ALA A 635 37.43 -20.38 6.58
N SER A 636 37.03 -21.50 7.20
CA SER A 636 37.91 -22.67 7.33
C SER A 636 38.16 -23.31 5.96
N GLU A 637 39.44 -23.49 5.59
CA GLU A 637 39.93 -23.79 4.22
C GLU A 637 39.45 -25.12 3.58
N GLN A 638 38.44 -25.81 4.14
CA GLN A 638 37.96 -27.12 3.67
C GLN A 638 36.44 -27.33 3.84
N TYR A 639 35.61 -26.32 3.62
CA TYR A 639 34.17 -26.61 3.47
C TYR A 639 33.88 -27.19 2.08
N ASN A 640 32.96 -28.15 2.00
CA ASN A 640 32.51 -28.72 0.73
C ASN A 640 31.18 -28.09 0.27
N VAL A 641 30.85 -28.26 -1.00
CA VAL A 641 29.59 -27.74 -1.59
C VAL A 641 28.35 -28.24 -0.84
N LYS A 642 28.39 -29.45 -0.29
CA LYS A 642 27.29 -30.01 0.51
C LYS A 642 27.04 -29.22 1.80
N LEU A 643 28.10 -28.75 2.47
CA LEU A 643 27.99 -27.89 3.65
C LEU A 643 27.41 -26.51 3.28
N LEU A 644 27.82 -25.95 2.13
CA LEU A 644 27.20 -24.72 1.62
C LEU A 644 25.71 -24.90 1.34
N GLU A 645 25.32 -25.96 0.62
CA GLU A 645 23.91 -26.25 0.30
C GLU A 645 23.04 -26.33 1.57
N GLU A 646 23.59 -26.86 2.67
CA GLU A 646 22.85 -26.99 3.93
C GLU A 646 22.83 -25.70 4.77
N LYS A 647 23.96 -24.99 4.88
CA LYS A 647 24.13 -23.91 5.86
C LYS A 647 24.05 -22.49 5.27
N LEU A 648 24.42 -22.31 4.00
CA LEU A 648 24.40 -21.01 3.35
C LEU A 648 22.99 -20.37 3.33
N PRO A 649 21.88 -21.10 3.08
CA PRO A 649 20.54 -20.50 3.14
C PRO A 649 20.22 -19.85 4.48
N ILE A 650 20.73 -20.41 5.58
CA ILE A 650 20.54 -19.83 6.93
C ILE A 650 21.28 -18.49 7.01
N LEU A 651 22.56 -18.44 6.59
CA LEU A 651 23.33 -17.19 6.56
C LEU A 651 22.68 -16.15 5.66
N LEU A 652 22.30 -16.52 4.42
CA LEU A 652 21.67 -15.60 3.47
C LEU A 652 20.36 -15.03 4.03
N SER A 653 19.53 -15.85 4.69
CA SER A 653 18.28 -15.38 5.29
C SER A 653 18.47 -14.36 6.42
N LEU A 654 19.57 -14.42 7.18
CA LEU A 654 19.93 -13.40 8.17
C LEU A 654 20.33 -12.08 7.49
N LEU A 655 21.21 -12.17 6.50
CA LEU A 655 21.77 -11.02 5.78
C LEU A 655 20.74 -10.32 4.88
N LYS A 656 19.75 -11.07 4.35
CA LYS A 656 18.66 -10.57 3.50
C LYS A 656 17.80 -9.52 4.18
N ARG A 657 17.88 -9.39 5.51
CA ARG A 657 17.21 -8.34 6.30
C ARG A 657 17.71 -6.92 5.96
N GLY A 658 18.91 -6.79 5.39
CA GLY A 658 19.46 -5.52 4.89
C GLY A 658 20.82 -5.14 5.47
N ARG A 659 21.33 -3.97 5.07
CA ARG A 659 22.61 -3.40 5.53
C ARG A 659 22.65 -3.30 7.06
N LEU A 660 23.85 -3.43 7.63
CA LEU A 660 24.05 -3.25 9.07
C LEU A 660 23.61 -1.87 9.54
N PHE A 661 22.77 -1.84 10.57
CA PHE A 661 22.28 -0.65 11.26
C PHE A 661 21.71 0.45 10.36
N THR A 662 20.95 0.06 9.33
CA THR A 662 20.23 0.96 8.42
C THR A 662 19.52 2.08 9.21
N ASN A 663 19.50 3.29 8.65
CA ASN A 663 18.94 4.50 9.28
C ASN A 663 19.66 4.96 10.56
N THR A 664 20.90 4.54 10.79
CA THR A 664 21.75 5.07 11.87
C THR A 664 22.94 5.79 11.27
N SER A 665 22.96 7.12 11.35
CA SER A 665 24.07 7.95 10.88
C SER A 665 25.00 8.33 12.04
N ALA A 666 26.25 7.90 11.97
CA ALA A 666 27.31 8.32 12.88
C ALA A 666 28.68 8.11 12.20
N THR A 667 29.51 9.16 12.17
CA THR A 667 30.81 9.12 11.48
C THR A 667 31.77 8.05 12.02
N TRP A 668 31.68 7.71 13.31
CA TRP A 668 32.48 6.65 13.92
C TRP A 668 32.01 5.24 13.54
N LEU A 669 30.79 5.08 13.03
CA LEU A 669 30.20 3.80 12.65
C LEU A 669 30.61 3.38 11.23
N ASP A 670 30.89 4.35 10.35
CA ASP A 670 31.22 4.12 8.93
C ASP A 670 32.37 3.11 8.76
N PRO A 671 33.52 3.22 9.47
CA PRO A 671 34.61 2.25 9.34
C PRO A 671 34.22 0.81 9.72
N HIS A 672 33.28 0.65 10.66
CA HIS A 672 32.79 -0.69 11.04
C HIS A 672 31.90 -1.29 9.95
N ILE A 673 31.02 -0.48 9.36
CA ILE A 673 30.14 -0.92 8.27
C ILE A 673 30.97 -1.21 7.02
N GLU A 674 31.97 -0.40 6.69
CA GLU A 674 32.88 -0.61 5.57
C GLU A 674 33.70 -1.90 5.75
N LYS A 675 34.29 -2.12 6.93
CA LYS A 675 35.03 -3.35 7.22
C LYS A 675 34.15 -4.59 7.06
N PHE A 676 32.91 -4.54 7.57
CA PHE A 676 31.97 -5.64 7.41
C PHE A 676 31.52 -5.83 5.95
N SER A 677 31.22 -4.73 5.25
CA SER A 677 30.87 -4.70 3.82
C SER A 677 31.94 -5.41 2.98
N PHE A 678 33.21 -5.03 3.18
CA PHE A 678 34.33 -5.65 2.49
C PHE A 678 34.41 -7.16 2.78
N LYS A 679 34.30 -7.55 4.05
CA LYS A 679 34.28 -8.96 4.47
C LYS A 679 33.14 -9.70 3.77
N ILE A 680 31.89 -9.25 3.89
CA ILE A 680 30.74 -10.00 3.37
C ILE A 680 30.72 -10.07 1.85
N THR A 681 31.07 -9.00 1.14
CA THR A 681 31.15 -9.00 -0.32
C THR A 681 32.19 -9.99 -0.82
N LYS A 682 33.37 -10.02 -0.19
CA LYS A 682 34.42 -11.00 -0.50
C LYS A 682 33.93 -12.43 -0.31
N GLU A 683 33.34 -12.73 0.83
CA GLU A 683 32.86 -14.08 1.16
C GLU A 683 31.69 -14.51 0.26
N CYS A 684 30.73 -13.61 -0.03
CA CYS A 684 29.65 -13.89 -0.97
C CYS A 684 30.17 -14.27 -2.37
N PHE A 685 31.22 -13.61 -2.87
CA PHE A 685 31.84 -14.02 -4.13
C PHE A 685 32.52 -15.39 -4.03
N HIS A 686 33.18 -15.70 -2.91
CA HIS A 686 33.77 -17.03 -2.69
C HIS A 686 32.70 -18.14 -2.69
N TYR A 687 31.53 -17.88 -2.09
CA TYR A 687 30.39 -18.80 -2.13
C TYR A 687 29.83 -18.95 -3.55
N ILE A 688 29.67 -17.84 -4.28
CA ILE A 688 29.19 -17.83 -5.67
C ILE A 688 30.12 -18.64 -6.57
N ASP A 689 31.43 -18.44 -6.46
CA ASP A 689 32.43 -19.13 -7.28
C ASP A 689 32.47 -20.65 -6.99
N SER A 690 31.93 -21.10 -5.85
CA SER A 690 31.83 -22.51 -5.46
C SER A 690 30.51 -23.20 -5.90
N LEU A 691 29.54 -22.46 -6.47
CA LEU A 691 28.19 -22.95 -6.79
C LEU A 691 27.90 -22.87 -8.29
N SER A 692 27.25 -23.89 -8.85
CA SER A 692 26.82 -23.87 -10.25
C SER A 692 25.47 -23.18 -10.49
N ILE A 693 25.34 -22.47 -11.62
CA ILE A 693 24.11 -21.74 -12.00
C ILE A 693 22.93 -22.69 -12.19
N GLU A 694 23.17 -23.86 -12.80
CA GLU A 694 22.14 -24.83 -13.16
C GLU A 694 21.40 -25.39 -11.94
N LYS A 695 22.13 -25.58 -10.83
CA LYS A 695 21.61 -26.20 -9.62
C LYS A 695 21.24 -25.18 -8.53
N HIS A 696 21.90 -24.01 -8.51
CA HIS A 696 21.86 -23.09 -7.37
C HIS A 696 21.43 -21.66 -7.70
N ALA A 697 20.75 -21.44 -8.83
CA ALA A 697 20.34 -20.12 -9.31
C ALA A 697 19.70 -19.24 -8.22
N ASP A 698 18.81 -19.78 -7.39
CA ASP A 698 18.12 -19.00 -6.35
C ASP A 698 19.07 -18.55 -5.22
N MET A 699 19.96 -19.43 -4.75
CA MET A 699 20.97 -19.07 -3.73
C MET A 699 21.97 -18.04 -4.25
N LEU A 700 22.38 -18.17 -5.53
CA LEU A 700 23.25 -17.21 -6.19
C LEU A 700 22.58 -15.82 -6.29
N LEU A 701 21.29 -15.78 -6.63
CA LEU A 701 20.53 -14.52 -6.68
C LEU A 701 20.43 -13.87 -5.30
N GLU A 702 20.23 -14.64 -4.24
CA GLU A 702 20.20 -14.12 -2.86
C GLU A 702 21.56 -13.58 -2.41
N ALA A 703 22.66 -14.27 -2.73
CA ALA A 703 24.00 -13.77 -2.46
C ALA A 703 24.30 -12.46 -3.22
N ILE A 704 23.88 -12.36 -4.48
CA ILE A 704 23.98 -11.13 -5.27
C ILE A 704 23.15 -9.99 -4.67
N GLU A 705 21.94 -10.27 -4.19
CA GLU A 705 21.09 -9.27 -3.51
C GLU A 705 21.79 -8.71 -2.26
N ILE A 706 22.47 -9.55 -1.49
CA ILE A 706 23.24 -9.11 -0.32
C ILE A 706 24.40 -8.21 -0.74
N ILE A 707 25.14 -8.53 -1.81
CA ILE A 707 26.22 -7.66 -2.34
C ILE A 707 25.66 -6.28 -2.68
N HIS A 708 24.50 -6.22 -3.35
CA HIS A 708 23.88 -4.94 -3.72
C HIS A 708 23.43 -4.10 -2.52
N PHE A 709 23.11 -4.69 -1.35
CA PHE A 709 22.83 -3.87 -0.15
C PHE A 709 24.00 -2.98 0.29
N TYR A 710 25.22 -3.33 -0.12
CA TYR A 710 26.44 -2.62 0.24
C TYR A 710 27.08 -1.91 -0.94
N ASP A 711 26.91 -2.43 -2.15
CA ASP A 711 27.45 -1.87 -3.40
C ASP A 711 26.44 -2.02 -4.54
N ASP A 712 25.58 -1.01 -4.71
CA ASP A 712 24.55 -0.96 -5.76
C ASP A 712 25.13 -0.91 -7.18
N LEU A 713 26.41 -0.55 -7.33
CA LEU A 713 27.11 -0.44 -8.61
C LEU A 713 28.16 -1.53 -8.81
N ASN A 714 27.98 -2.68 -8.16
CA ASN A 714 28.89 -3.80 -8.33
C ASN A 714 28.75 -4.47 -9.72
N GLU A 715 29.72 -4.23 -10.59
CA GLU A 715 29.70 -4.74 -11.97
C GLU A 715 29.74 -6.28 -12.06
N LYS A 716 30.54 -6.94 -11.20
CA LYS A 716 30.64 -8.42 -11.19
C LYS A 716 29.30 -9.04 -10.79
N ALA A 717 28.63 -8.48 -9.79
CA ALA A 717 27.31 -8.92 -9.34
C ALA A 717 26.22 -8.70 -10.41
N LEU A 718 26.27 -7.58 -11.12
CA LEU A 718 25.41 -7.32 -12.29
C LEU A 718 25.58 -8.40 -13.36
N GLN A 719 26.81 -8.66 -13.81
CA GLN A 719 27.10 -9.64 -14.86
C GLN A 719 26.58 -11.04 -14.49
N LEU A 720 26.83 -11.48 -13.26
CA LEU A 720 26.34 -12.77 -12.76
C LEU A 720 24.81 -12.83 -12.73
N LYS A 721 24.14 -11.76 -12.29
CA LYS A 721 22.67 -11.68 -12.28
C LYS A 721 22.08 -11.74 -13.68
N LEU A 722 22.72 -11.07 -14.65
CA LEU A 722 22.33 -11.15 -16.06
C LEU A 722 22.49 -12.57 -16.60
N LYS A 723 23.62 -13.24 -16.33
CA LYS A 723 23.88 -14.63 -16.73
C LYS A 723 22.82 -15.59 -16.15
N ILE A 724 22.46 -15.45 -14.87
CA ILE A 724 21.40 -16.25 -14.24
C ILE A 724 20.02 -15.98 -14.89
N LEU A 725 19.64 -14.72 -15.10
CA LEU A 725 18.35 -14.37 -15.71
C LEU A 725 18.24 -14.89 -17.15
N ILE A 726 19.32 -14.85 -17.92
CA ILE A 726 19.36 -15.39 -19.28
C ILE A 726 19.23 -16.90 -19.26
N HIS A 727 19.95 -17.59 -18.36
CA HIS A 727 19.81 -19.04 -18.17
C HIS A 727 18.37 -19.44 -17.78
N GLN A 728 17.64 -18.58 -17.07
CA GLN A 728 16.22 -18.76 -16.73
C GLN A 728 15.23 -18.35 -17.85
N GLY A 729 15.70 -17.92 -19.02
CA GLY A 729 14.86 -17.47 -20.13
C GLY A 729 14.23 -16.07 -19.94
N LYS A 730 14.68 -15.29 -18.96
CA LYS A 730 14.12 -13.98 -18.57
C LYS A 730 14.84 -12.80 -19.22
N LEU A 731 14.98 -12.81 -20.56
CA LEU A 731 15.78 -11.82 -21.29
C LEU A 731 15.31 -10.37 -21.12
N SER A 732 13.99 -10.12 -21.13
CA SER A 732 13.44 -8.77 -20.94
C SER A 732 13.75 -8.20 -19.56
N LEU A 733 13.78 -9.06 -18.52
CA LEU A 733 14.17 -8.65 -17.16
C LEU A 733 15.67 -8.38 -17.07
N ALA A 734 16.50 -9.17 -17.77
CA ALA A 734 17.93 -8.91 -17.86
C ALA A 734 18.22 -7.55 -18.54
N ARG A 735 17.52 -7.22 -19.62
CA ARG A 735 17.66 -5.91 -20.30
C ARG A 735 17.24 -4.76 -19.40
N LEU A 736 16.09 -4.88 -18.73
CA LEU A 736 15.62 -3.89 -17.77
C LEU A 736 16.60 -3.68 -16.61
N LEU A 737 17.17 -4.76 -16.08
CA LEU A 737 18.17 -4.70 -15.00
C LEU A 737 19.41 -3.92 -15.44
N TYR A 738 19.94 -4.23 -16.63
CA TYR A 738 21.10 -3.53 -17.21
C TYR A 738 20.81 -2.04 -17.47
N ASP A 739 19.64 -1.71 -18.00
CA ASP A 739 19.26 -0.31 -18.26
C ASP A 739 19.14 0.49 -16.95
N ASN A 740 18.58 -0.13 -15.89
CA ASN A 740 18.49 0.48 -14.57
C ASN A 740 19.88 0.70 -13.94
N PHE A 741 20.76 -0.29 -14.05
CA PHE A 741 22.14 -0.17 -13.60
C PHE A 741 22.87 0.96 -14.35
N SER A 742 22.74 1.02 -15.67
CA SER A 742 23.37 2.05 -16.51
C SER A 742 22.88 3.46 -16.16
N LYS A 743 21.58 3.62 -15.85
CA LYS A 743 21.02 4.89 -15.36
C LYS A 743 21.55 5.26 -13.98
N LEU A 744 21.66 4.30 -13.07
CA LEU A 744 22.20 4.53 -11.73
C LEU A 744 23.68 4.93 -11.79
N TYR A 745 24.46 4.21 -12.59
CA TYR A 745 25.88 4.50 -12.87
C TYR A 745 26.04 5.94 -13.38
N LYS A 746 25.24 6.33 -14.38
CA LYS A 746 25.23 7.70 -14.91
C LYS A 746 24.81 8.74 -13.90
N ASN A 747 23.87 8.43 -13.01
CA ASN A 747 23.46 9.38 -11.99
C ASN A 747 24.58 9.64 -10.98
N ILE A 748 25.30 8.59 -10.56
CA ILE A 748 26.35 8.66 -9.54
C ILE A 748 27.65 9.22 -10.13
N TYR A 749 28.15 8.64 -11.23
CA TYR A 749 29.44 9.00 -11.82
C TYR A 749 29.38 10.09 -12.88
N LYS A 750 28.17 10.55 -13.26
CA LYS A 750 27.93 11.56 -14.32
C LYS A 750 28.43 11.17 -15.71
N GLU A 751 28.77 9.90 -15.92
CA GLU A 751 29.24 9.34 -17.18
C GLU A 751 28.39 8.13 -17.60
N ASN A 752 28.35 7.79 -18.89
CA ASN A 752 27.63 6.60 -19.34
C ASN A 752 28.39 5.33 -18.93
N TYR A 753 27.67 4.26 -18.58
CA TYR A 753 28.29 2.97 -18.29
C TYR A 753 29.02 2.43 -19.55
N PRO A 754 30.34 2.11 -19.46
CA PRO A 754 31.17 1.85 -20.64
C PRO A 754 30.99 0.45 -21.24
N ILE A 755 30.49 -0.53 -20.48
CA ILE A 755 30.33 -1.91 -20.93
C ILE A 755 28.93 -2.09 -21.50
N THR A 756 28.79 -2.49 -22.76
CA THR A 756 27.47 -2.73 -23.38
C THR A 756 26.76 -3.95 -22.80
N PHE A 757 25.46 -4.07 -23.03
CA PHE A 757 24.67 -5.24 -22.60
C PHE A 757 25.25 -6.53 -23.17
N GLU A 758 25.60 -6.53 -24.47
CA GLU A 758 26.12 -7.69 -25.18
C GLU A 758 27.48 -8.14 -24.62
N LYS A 759 28.33 -7.19 -24.22
CA LYS A 759 29.61 -7.46 -23.53
C LYS A 759 29.44 -7.86 -22.07
N SER A 760 28.33 -7.48 -21.43
CA SER A 760 28.03 -7.82 -20.04
C SER A 760 27.52 -9.26 -19.88
N ILE A 761 27.09 -9.88 -20.98
CA ILE A 761 26.49 -11.23 -21.00
C ILE A 761 27.38 -12.28 -21.68
N SER A 762 28.40 -11.86 -22.44
CA SER A 762 29.56 -12.69 -22.81
C SER A 762 30.37 -13.00 -21.54
#